data_AF-A0A813RIF8-F1
#
_entry.id   AF-A0A813RIF8-F1
#
_cell.length_a   1.000
_cell.length_b   1.000
_cell.length_c   1.000
_cell.angle_alpha   90.00
_cell.angle_beta   90.00
_cell.angle_gamma   90.00
#
_symmetry.space_group_name_H-M   'P 1'
#
loop_
_entity.id
_entity.type
_entity.pdbx_description
1 polymer ?
#
loop_
_entity_poly.entity_id
_entity_poly.type
_entity_poly.pdbx_seq_one_letter_code
_entity_poly.pdbx_strand_id
1 'polypeptide(L)'
;MSELESNENASSSSKVFMNSNNTTTISSDIIQPRRRIIPNYSFLWLDECVDQTPKDYENTLKQIRTVTNDVNVFKQRDECLDFLTDPEEDIKSFLVIKDTLSQQIMPLINDIPQLHSVYILSDMEILHEKWIKQWQKIKSVHTNIDDLCQRLQLDIKQLNQNSIAMSFITQNETTSSVKLNQLEPTFMYTQIFKDILLDMEHDAQAIKQFTAYCRHHDCGSTKTIDEFEKTYDAETAIWWYTCPSFIYSMLNYALRSMEGETIINMGFFIRDLHQQLQQLQQEQISIFHDKPFLVYRGQGLSKADFEKLQKTQGGLISFNNFLSTSTEQYIPLGLASNASETADMVGILFKMLIDPHVESVPFASIKAISWFPGEDEILFSMHTIFRVGAIKQMENNTQLYLVELQLTSDHDQELRLLTNRIREELFGDNGWERLGDLLLAVGQVNKAYELYNILFEETAHNGKKAHYYDQLGEISYCQGDYEKAIWYYEHAFEIREKTLPLNHPDMATSYNNIGLGYQNIGEYSKALSFCEQAVEIRQKTLPSNHPDLAISYNNIGLVYTSMEEYSKALSYYEKALAIFENNLPSNHPSLAASYNNISLVYNKIGEYVKALSFCEKALEIYQKTHSSNHPSLATSYKNMGDLYNNMGEYAKALSCYEKSLEIRQKTIPSNHPDLTSLYKNIGGVYNEMGEYSKALSFFEKALEICQNIIPLNHSDLATSYSNIGLVYNKMGEYSKALSFFEKALEICQNILPSNHPSLATSYNNIGLVYNKMGEYSISLSFHEKALEIYQKTLPSNHPHLAALYINIGSVYNNMGEYWKALSSHERALEMWQNILPSNHPYLATPYSQIGLVYDNTEEYSKALSFHEKALTIREKTLPSNHPDLAISYNNIGGVYNKTGEYSKALSYHEKALEIRRKTLPSSHPDLTTSYNNIGLVYANMGEYFKALSFYEKALEIQQKTLSSNHPYLATLVNNIGTMYDNMGEYSKALLFHKKVLEIWQKTLPSNHPNFAVSYNNIGGVYYNMKDYPKTLLYFERALDIWQPALPPTHPYIKTVKENIETVKKNL
;
A
#
# COMPACT_ATOMS: atom_id res chain seq x y z
N MET A 1 -2.64 70.61 9.63
CA MET A 1 -4.05 70.94 9.33
C MET A 1 -4.66 69.71 8.68
N SER A 2 -5.61 68.96 9.23
CA SER A 2 -6.25 68.90 10.57
C SER A 2 -7.30 67.77 10.50
N GLU A 3 -7.60 66.93 11.50
CA GLU A 3 -7.10 66.67 12.87
C GLU A 3 -7.41 65.17 13.20
N LEU A 4 -6.73 64.48 14.16
CA LEU A 4 -7.19 64.20 15.55
C LEU A 4 -8.73 64.02 15.69
N GLU A 5 -9.31 63.01 16.36
CA GLU A 5 -8.82 61.90 17.21
C GLU A 5 -10.01 60.92 17.49
N SER A 6 -9.77 59.63 17.79
CA SER A 6 -10.47 58.81 18.82
C SER A 6 -10.36 57.29 18.60
N ASN A 7 -9.90 56.58 19.63
CA ASN A 7 -10.14 55.14 19.83
C ASN A 7 -11.50 54.95 20.52
N GLU A 8 -12.21 53.84 20.26
CA GLU A 8 -12.84 53.05 21.34
C GLU A 8 -13.18 51.61 20.90
N ASN A 9 -13.53 50.77 21.87
CA ASN A 9 -13.46 49.31 21.80
C ASN A 9 -14.74 48.58 21.34
N ALA A 10 -14.52 47.34 20.90
CA ALA A 10 -15.35 46.14 21.11
C ALA A 10 -16.67 45.91 20.34
N SER A 11 -16.91 44.61 20.11
CA SER A 11 -18.15 43.93 19.71
C SER A 11 -18.78 44.32 18.36
N SER A 12 -18.62 43.45 17.35
CA SER A 12 -19.69 42.84 16.55
C SER A 12 -19.16 42.33 15.19
N SER A 13 -19.03 41.02 15.01
CA SER A 13 -18.85 40.42 13.68
C SER A 13 -19.35 38.97 13.57
N SER A 14 -20.40 38.61 14.32
CA SER A 14 -21.26 37.47 14.01
C SER A 14 -22.48 37.96 13.21
N LYS A 15 -22.32 38.00 11.87
CA LYS A 15 -23.37 38.15 10.86
C LYS A 15 -22.75 38.18 9.46
N VAL A 16 -22.85 37.06 8.75
CA VAL A 16 -23.53 36.88 7.45
C VAL A 16 -23.29 35.42 7.06
N PHE A 17 -24.27 34.57 7.35
CA PHE A 17 -24.37 33.23 6.77
C PHE A 17 -25.51 33.22 5.73
N MET A 18 -25.34 32.42 4.68
CA MET A 18 -26.36 32.03 3.69
C MET A 18 -26.96 33.12 2.77
N ASN A 19 -26.30 33.37 1.63
CA ASN A 19 -26.91 33.16 0.29
C ASN A 19 -25.97 33.48 -0.87
N SER A 20 -25.72 32.52 -1.76
CA SER A 20 -25.85 32.74 -3.21
C SER A 20 -25.89 31.42 -3.98
N ASN A 21 -27.06 31.08 -4.53
CA ASN A 21 -27.14 30.16 -5.65
C ASN A 21 -26.36 30.73 -6.84
N ASN A 22 -25.29 30.07 -7.27
CA ASN A 22 -24.78 30.22 -8.63
C ASN A 22 -24.23 28.87 -9.10
N THR A 23 -25.04 28.19 -9.90
CA THR A 23 -24.66 26.98 -10.62
C THR A 23 -23.56 27.30 -11.62
N THR A 24 -22.33 26.95 -11.31
CA THR A 24 -21.27 26.79 -12.31
C THR A 24 -21.10 25.30 -12.54
N THR A 25 -21.44 24.85 -13.74
CA THR A 25 -21.42 23.43 -14.13
C THR A 25 -20.00 22.86 -14.10
N ILE A 26 -19.72 22.04 -13.09
CA ILE A 26 -18.66 21.01 -13.14
C ILE A 26 -19.39 19.65 -13.24
N SER A 27 -18.84 18.74 -14.03
CA SER A 27 -19.50 17.53 -14.51
C SER A 27 -19.99 16.60 -13.40
N SER A 28 -21.32 16.49 -13.25
CA SER A 28 -21.99 15.54 -12.38
C SER A 28 -22.11 14.15 -13.03
N ASP A 29 -20.98 13.51 -13.33
CA ASP A 29 -20.90 12.14 -13.86
C ASP A 29 -20.16 11.20 -12.89
N ILE A 30 -20.48 11.32 -11.59
CA ILE A 30 -20.33 10.23 -10.62
C ILE A 30 -21.68 10.05 -9.95
N ILE A 31 -22.50 9.14 -10.49
CA ILE A 31 -23.64 8.60 -9.74
C ILE A 31 -23.03 7.67 -8.68
N GLN A 32 -22.69 8.22 -7.51
CA GLN A 32 -22.40 7.37 -6.36
C GLN A 32 -23.66 6.53 -6.05
N PRO A 33 -23.52 5.23 -5.74
CA PRO A 33 -24.64 4.45 -5.25
C PRO A 33 -25.16 5.08 -3.95
N ARG A 34 -26.49 5.07 -3.75
CA ARG A 34 -27.10 5.61 -2.52
C ARG A 34 -26.57 4.84 -1.31
N ARG A 35 -25.65 5.45 -0.56
CA ARG A 35 -25.14 4.90 0.68
C ARG A 35 -26.21 5.06 1.76
N ARG A 36 -26.57 3.98 2.46
CA ARG A 36 -27.48 4.04 3.60
C ARG A 36 -26.67 4.31 4.86
N ILE A 37 -27.05 5.35 5.62
CA ILE A 37 -26.27 5.82 6.79
C ILE A 37 -26.74 5.18 8.12
N ILE A 38 -27.75 4.32 8.04
CA ILE A 38 -28.26 3.47 9.12
C ILE A 38 -28.59 2.11 8.46
N PRO A 39 -28.28 0.93 9.06
CA PRO A 39 -28.21 0.69 10.51
C PRO A 39 -26.96 -0.03 11.05
N ASN A 40 -26.84 -0.09 12.39
CA ASN A 40 -25.92 -0.98 13.13
C ASN A 40 -26.12 -2.48 12.83
N TYR A 41 -27.15 -2.84 12.06
CA TYR A 41 -27.54 -4.19 11.72
C TYR A 41 -28.35 -4.22 10.42
N SER A 42 -28.26 -5.30 9.64
CA SER A 42 -29.13 -5.52 8.47
C SER A 42 -30.18 -6.57 8.79
N PHE A 43 -31.45 -6.31 8.51
CA PHE A 43 -32.51 -7.29 8.72
C PHE A 43 -32.90 -7.97 7.39
N LEU A 44 -32.73 -9.29 7.34
CA LEU A 44 -32.92 -10.12 6.16
C LEU A 44 -34.13 -11.03 6.36
N TRP A 45 -34.98 -11.15 5.35
CA TRP A 45 -36.12 -12.07 5.33
C TRP A 45 -36.00 -13.02 4.13
N LEU A 46 -35.96 -14.32 4.38
CA LEU A 46 -35.85 -15.35 3.35
C LEU A 46 -37.11 -16.24 3.32
N ASP A 47 -37.93 -16.08 2.27
CA ASP A 47 -39.14 -16.87 2.02
C ASP A 47 -39.38 -17.04 0.51
N GLU A 48 -39.52 -18.30 0.05
CA GLU A 48 -39.83 -18.65 -1.35
C GLU A 48 -41.31 -18.37 -1.71
N CYS A 49 -42.20 -18.23 -0.72
CA CYS A 49 -43.66 -18.15 -0.92
C CYS A 49 -44.23 -16.71 -0.97
N VAL A 50 -43.39 -15.68 -0.98
CA VAL A 50 -43.76 -14.24 -0.89
C VAL A 50 -44.95 -13.85 -1.79
N ASP A 51 -45.00 -14.35 -3.03
CA ASP A 51 -46.02 -13.93 -4.01
C ASP A 51 -47.36 -14.68 -3.89
N GLN A 52 -47.47 -15.71 -3.04
CA GLN A 52 -48.62 -16.62 -3.03
C GLN A 52 -49.81 -16.14 -2.18
N THR A 53 -49.59 -15.26 -1.19
CA THR A 53 -50.64 -14.70 -0.32
C THR A 53 -50.37 -13.22 0.04
N PRO A 54 -50.62 -12.26 -0.88
CA PRO A 54 -50.19 -10.87 -0.71
C PRO A 54 -50.68 -10.17 0.57
N LYS A 55 -51.91 -10.45 1.01
CA LYS A 55 -52.50 -9.80 2.20
C LYS A 55 -51.85 -10.21 3.51
N ASP A 56 -51.61 -11.50 3.70
CA ASP A 56 -51.04 -12.00 4.95
C ASP A 56 -49.55 -11.64 5.00
N TYR A 57 -48.85 -11.73 3.87
CA TYR A 57 -47.48 -11.25 3.72
C TYR A 57 -47.32 -9.73 3.97
N GLU A 58 -48.17 -8.88 3.38
CA GLU A 58 -48.15 -7.43 3.66
C GLU A 58 -48.42 -7.12 5.14
N ASN A 59 -49.32 -7.85 5.79
CA ASN A 59 -49.58 -7.72 7.23
C ASN A 59 -48.36 -8.15 8.06
N THR A 60 -47.75 -9.30 7.74
CA THR A 60 -46.53 -9.79 8.40
C THR A 60 -45.35 -8.82 8.24
N LEU A 61 -45.07 -8.36 7.02
CA LEU A 61 -44.05 -7.32 6.79
C LEU A 61 -44.38 -6.03 7.54
N LYS A 62 -45.65 -5.64 7.63
CA LYS A 62 -46.08 -4.45 8.37
C LYS A 62 -45.87 -4.61 9.89
N GLN A 63 -46.05 -5.81 10.45
CA GLN A 63 -45.74 -6.14 11.85
C GLN A 63 -44.22 -6.23 12.12
N ILE A 64 -43.40 -6.58 11.14
CA ILE A 64 -41.94 -6.51 11.27
C ILE A 64 -41.47 -5.05 11.11
N ARG A 65 -42.10 -4.28 10.22
CA ARG A 65 -41.83 -2.85 10.01
C ARG A 65 -42.21 -1.95 11.18
N THR A 66 -42.93 -2.44 12.18
CA THR A 66 -43.06 -1.74 13.48
C THR A 66 -41.84 -1.93 14.39
N VAL A 67 -40.94 -2.87 14.07
CA VAL A 67 -39.70 -3.16 14.81
C VAL A 67 -38.46 -2.65 14.07
N THR A 68 -38.41 -2.79 12.74
CA THR A 68 -37.31 -2.30 11.89
C THR A 68 -37.85 -1.80 10.55
N ASN A 69 -37.57 -0.54 10.19
CA ASN A 69 -38.11 0.06 8.95
C ASN A 69 -37.58 -0.63 7.68
N ASP A 70 -36.34 -1.11 7.73
CA ASP A 70 -35.65 -1.76 6.61
C ASP A 70 -35.62 -3.27 6.79
N VAL A 71 -36.24 -3.96 5.82
CA VAL A 71 -36.31 -5.42 5.71
C VAL A 71 -35.90 -5.77 4.29
N ASN A 72 -34.70 -6.32 4.12
CA ASN A 72 -34.22 -6.83 2.84
C ASN A 72 -34.84 -8.22 2.61
N VAL A 73 -35.73 -8.32 1.62
CA VAL A 73 -36.44 -9.57 1.30
C VAL A 73 -35.73 -10.28 0.16
N PHE A 74 -35.31 -11.52 0.41
CA PHE A 74 -34.69 -12.39 -0.59
C PHE A 74 -35.67 -13.51 -0.97
N LYS A 75 -35.83 -13.73 -2.28
CA LYS A 75 -36.62 -14.85 -2.82
C LYS A 75 -35.76 -16.07 -3.09
N GLN A 76 -34.47 -15.87 -3.35
CA GLN A 76 -33.52 -16.94 -3.63
C GLN A 76 -32.45 -17.02 -2.53
N ARG A 77 -32.02 -18.25 -2.24
CA ARG A 77 -30.95 -18.54 -1.28
C ARG A 77 -29.63 -17.89 -1.66
N ASP A 78 -29.28 -17.94 -2.95
CA ASP A 78 -27.96 -17.53 -3.42
C ASP A 78 -27.83 -15.99 -3.40
N GLU A 79 -28.88 -15.24 -3.77
CA GLU A 79 -28.96 -13.77 -3.58
C GLU A 79 -28.77 -13.34 -2.11
N CYS A 80 -29.33 -14.13 -1.16
CA CYS A 80 -29.18 -13.89 0.26
C CYS A 80 -27.78 -14.24 0.78
N LEU A 81 -27.15 -15.27 0.19
CA LEU A 81 -25.79 -15.68 0.53
C LEU A 81 -24.78 -14.66 0.02
N ASP A 82 -24.90 -14.22 -1.24
CA ASP A 82 -24.05 -13.19 -1.84
C ASP A 82 -24.04 -11.92 -0.96
N PHE A 83 -25.23 -11.43 -0.58
CA PHE A 83 -25.39 -10.29 0.35
C PHE A 83 -24.75 -10.53 1.72
N LEU A 84 -24.80 -11.76 2.26
CA LEU A 84 -24.16 -12.10 3.53
C LEU A 84 -22.64 -12.26 3.44
N THR A 85 -22.09 -12.42 2.24
CA THR A 85 -20.65 -12.61 1.99
C THR A 85 -19.94 -11.38 1.43
N ASP A 86 -20.65 -10.29 1.19
CA ASP A 86 -20.08 -9.04 0.71
C ASP A 86 -19.09 -8.46 1.75
N PRO A 87 -17.81 -8.21 1.40
CA PRO A 87 -16.81 -7.71 2.32
C PRO A 87 -16.88 -6.20 2.60
N GLU A 88 -17.74 -5.42 1.92
CA GLU A 88 -17.72 -3.95 2.04
C GLU A 88 -18.36 -3.38 3.32
N GLU A 89 -19.17 -4.15 4.06
CA GLU A 89 -19.93 -3.64 5.22
C GLU A 89 -19.72 -4.46 6.51
N ASP A 90 -19.22 -3.79 7.57
CA ASP A 90 -19.00 -4.34 8.92
C ASP A 90 -20.31 -4.40 9.74
N ILE A 91 -21.42 -4.77 9.06
CA ILE A 91 -22.80 -4.69 9.56
C ILE A 91 -23.30 -6.07 9.99
N LYS A 92 -23.86 -6.15 11.21
CA LYS A 92 -24.38 -7.40 11.77
C LYS A 92 -25.76 -7.76 11.21
N SER A 93 -25.86 -8.87 10.50
CA SER A 93 -27.12 -9.32 9.92
C SER A 93 -27.97 -10.15 10.90
N PHE A 94 -29.26 -9.82 10.98
CA PHE A 94 -30.32 -10.64 11.57
C PHE A 94 -31.11 -11.30 10.44
N LEU A 95 -31.21 -12.62 10.42
CA LEU A 95 -31.91 -13.35 9.36
C LEU A 95 -33.14 -14.06 9.92
N VAL A 96 -34.30 -13.82 9.30
CA VAL A 96 -35.52 -14.63 9.54
C VAL A 96 -35.75 -15.57 8.38
N ILE A 97 -35.93 -16.86 8.68
CA ILE A 97 -36.10 -17.94 7.71
C ILE A 97 -37.39 -18.68 7.98
N LYS A 98 -38.14 -19.00 6.93
CA LYS A 98 -39.26 -19.95 7.02
C LYS A 98 -38.76 -21.39 7.06
N ASP A 99 -39.42 -22.24 7.84
CA ASP A 99 -38.91 -23.56 8.21
C ASP A 99 -38.43 -24.47 7.06
N THR A 100 -39.08 -24.45 5.90
CA THR A 100 -38.71 -25.22 4.70
C THR A 100 -37.28 -24.97 4.20
N LEU A 101 -36.76 -23.74 4.37
CA LEU A 101 -35.44 -23.32 3.87
C LEU A 101 -34.32 -23.48 4.91
N SER A 102 -34.68 -23.50 6.20
CA SER A 102 -33.74 -23.52 7.32
C SER A 102 -32.68 -24.63 7.20
N GLN A 103 -33.09 -25.87 6.89
CA GLN A 103 -32.17 -27.01 6.81
C GLN A 103 -31.17 -26.92 5.64
N GLN A 104 -31.49 -26.17 4.59
CA GLN A 104 -30.63 -26.06 3.40
C GLN A 104 -29.62 -24.92 3.52
N ILE A 105 -30.00 -23.78 4.08
CA ILE A 105 -29.13 -22.59 4.15
C ILE A 105 -28.20 -22.61 5.37
N MET A 106 -28.64 -23.11 6.54
CA MET A 106 -27.86 -23.08 7.78
C MET A 106 -26.43 -23.64 7.66
N PRO A 107 -26.16 -24.76 6.94
CA PRO A 107 -24.80 -25.28 6.76
C PRO A 107 -23.83 -24.37 6.01
N LEU A 108 -24.32 -23.37 5.24
CA LEU A 108 -23.46 -22.40 4.55
C LEU A 108 -23.25 -21.12 5.36
N ILE A 109 -24.26 -20.70 6.12
CA ILE A 109 -24.26 -19.38 6.76
C ILE A 109 -23.83 -19.39 8.23
N ASN A 110 -23.77 -20.56 8.89
CA ASN A 110 -23.42 -20.66 10.31
C ASN A 110 -22.05 -20.02 10.63
N ASP A 111 -21.08 -20.12 9.72
CA ASP A 111 -19.72 -19.67 9.98
C ASP A 111 -19.43 -18.24 9.49
N ILE A 112 -20.39 -17.58 8.81
CA ILE A 112 -20.26 -16.21 8.28
C ILE A 112 -20.21 -15.18 9.43
N PRO A 113 -19.10 -14.44 9.64
CA PRO A 113 -18.95 -13.54 10.79
C PRO A 113 -20.02 -12.44 10.89
N GLN A 114 -20.45 -11.91 9.75
CA GLN A 114 -21.47 -10.86 9.62
C GLN A 114 -22.84 -11.32 10.11
N LEU A 115 -23.17 -12.62 10.01
CA LEU A 115 -24.45 -13.15 10.49
C LEU A 115 -24.46 -13.25 12.02
N HIS A 116 -25.24 -12.40 12.68
CA HIS A 116 -25.28 -12.29 14.13
C HIS A 116 -26.31 -13.22 14.79
N SER A 117 -27.52 -13.36 14.22
CA SER A 117 -28.55 -14.26 14.76
C SER A 117 -29.56 -14.66 13.69
N VAL A 118 -30.04 -15.90 13.80
CA VAL A 118 -31.08 -16.49 12.95
C VAL A 118 -32.31 -16.77 13.79
N TYR A 119 -33.48 -16.41 13.25
CA TYR A 119 -34.78 -16.75 13.82
C TYR A 119 -35.57 -17.57 12.80
N ILE A 120 -36.31 -18.57 13.27
CA ILE A 120 -37.10 -19.42 12.39
C ILE A 120 -38.59 -19.23 12.71
N LEU A 121 -39.40 -19.00 11.68
CA LEU A 121 -40.85 -19.05 11.77
C LEU A 121 -41.31 -20.43 11.32
N SER A 122 -41.98 -21.18 12.20
CA SER A 122 -42.43 -22.56 11.95
C SER A 122 -43.72 -22.89 12.68
N ASP A 123 -44.58 -23.65 12.03
CA ASP A 123 -45.82 -24.18 12.64
C ASP A 123 -45.55 -25.35 13.62
N MET A 124 -44.30 -25.82 13.74
CA MET A 124 -43.91 -27.06 14.43
C MET A 124 -42.93 -26.83 15.59
N GLU A 125 -43.48 -26.51 16.76
CA GLU A 125 -42.77 -26.19 18.01
C GLU A 125 -41.70 -27.24 18.42
N ILE A 126 -41.93 -28.51 18.10
CA ILE A 126 -41.06 -29.66 18.46
C ILE A 126 -39.66 -29.59 17.80
N LEU A 127 -39.47 -28.81 16.73
CA LEU A 127 -38.18 -28.68 16.05
C LEU A 127 -37.19 -27.74 16.77
N HIS A 128 -37.69 -26.86 17.64
CA HIS A 128 -36.94 -25.80 18.34
C HIS A 128 -35.70 -26.33 19.08
N GLU A 129 -35.90 -27.29 19.99
CA GLU A 129 -34.79 -27.86 20.78
C GLU A 129 -33.70 -28.52 19.94
N LYS A 130 -34.08 -29.14 18.81
CA LYS A 130 -33.16 -29.91 17.98
C LYS A 130 -32.22 -29.00 17.19
N TRP A 131 -32.74 -27.89 16.67
CA TRP A 131 -31.98 -26.97 15.84
C TRP A 131 -31.07 -26.04 16.65
N ILE A 132 -31.53 -25.52 17.79
CA ILE A 132 -30.68 -24.69 18.67
C ILE A 132 -29.50 -25.50 19.24
N LYS A 133 -29.70 -26.80 19.53
CA LYS A 133 -28.61 -27.71 19.93
C LYS A 133 -27.64 -28.06 18.78
N GLN A 134 -28.02 -27.83 17.52
CA GLN A 134 -27.22 -28.18 16.34
C GLN A 134 -26.47 -26.97 15.76
N TRP A 135 -27.06 -25.77 15.79
CA TRP A 135 -26.52 -24.57 15.16
C TRP A 135 -26.56 -23.38 16.14
N GLN A 136 -25.39 -22.90 16.55
CA GLN A 136 -25.26 -21.91 17.63
C GLN A 136 -25.84 -20.53 17.29
N LYS A 137 -26.01 -20.19 16.00
CA LYS A 137 -26.60 -18.92 15.57
C LYS A 137 -28.12 -18.88 15.53
N ILE A 138 -28.81 -20.01 15.71
CA ILE A 138 -30.27 -20.02 15.82
C ILE A 138 -30.64 -19.56 17.23
N LYS A 139 -31.21 -18.37 17.34
CA LYS A 139 -31.50 -17.72 18.63
C LYS A 139 -32.86 -18.14 19.20
N SER A 140 -33.85 -18.35 18.34
CA SER A 140 -35.18 -18.87 18.69
C SER A 140 -35.97 -19.35 17.47
N VAL A 141 -36.99 -20.17 17.73
CA VAL A 141 -38.02 -20.58 16.75
C VAL A 141 -39.37 -20.16 17.31
N HIS A 142 -40.19 -19.51 16.49
CA HIS A 142 -41.47 -18.91 16.87
C HIS A 142 -42.63 -19.46 16.02
N THR A 143 -43.80 -19.61 16.65
CA THR A 143 -45.06 -20.05 16.02
C THR A 143 -46.00 -18.88 15.69
N ASN A 144 -45.75 -17.68 16.21
CA ASN A 144 -46.47 -16.45 15.87
C ASN A 144 -45.48 -15.30 15.63
N ILE A 145 -45.84 -14.41 14.69
CA ILE A 145 -45.05 -13.24 14.33
C ILE A 145 -44.96 -12.19 15.45
N ASP A 146 -45.98 -12.04 16.29
CA ASP A 146 -45.96 -11.04 17.36
C ASP A 146 -44.88 -11.34 18.42
N ASP A 147 -44.66 -12.64 18.71
CA ASP A 147 -43.64 -13.12 19.64
C ASP A 147 -42.22 -13.00 19.03
N LEU A 148 -42.08 -13.31 17.74
CA LEU A 148 -40.86 -13.01 16.98
C LEU A 148 -40.53 -11.52 17.01
N CYS A 149 -41.50 -10.64 16.77
CA CYS A 149 -41.30 -9.20 16.76
C CYS A 149 -40.89 -8.66 18.14
N GLN A 150 -41.50 -9.15 19.23
CA GLN A 150 -41.06 -8.81 20.59
C GLN A 150 -39.62 -9.27 20.86
N ARG A 151 -39.26 -10.49 20.44
CA ARG A 151 -37.89 -10.99 20.61
C ARG A 151 -36.87 -10.21 19.78
N LEU A 152 -37.17 -9.93 18.52
CA LEU A 152 -36.36 -9.08 17.65
C LEU A 152 -36.15 -7.69 18.23
N GLN A 153 -37.20 -7.07 18.79
CA GLN A 153 -37.11 -5.75 19.39
C GLN A 153 -36.18 -5.74 20.62
N LEU A 154 -36.22 -6.79 21.45
CA LEU A 154 -35.30 -6.97 22.56
C LEU A 154 -33.86 -7.19 22.09
N ASP A 155 -33.65 -8.03 21.08
CA ASP A 155 -32.33 -8.39 20.57
C ASP A 155 -31.65 -7.23 19.81
N ILE A 156 -32.43 -6.42 19.08
CA ILE A 156 -32.00 -5.15 18.48
C ILE A 156 -31.67 -4.10 19.56
N LYS A 157 -32.51 -3.96 20.60
CA LYS A 157 -32.24 -3.06 21.74
C LYS A 157 -30.93 -3.45 22.43
N GLN A 158 -30.71 -4.75 22.67
CA GLN A 158 -29.48 -5.27 23.28
C GLN A 158 -28.26 -5.04 22.38
N LEU A 159 -28.38 -5.24 21.05
CA LEU A 159 -27.29 -4.97 20.12
C LEU A 159 -26.87 -3.50 20.14
N ASN A 160 -27.83 -2.57 20.01
CA ASN A 160 -27.56 -1.12 20.05
C ASN A 160 -26.98 -0.67 21.38
N GLN A 161 -27.39 -1.27 22.51
CA GLN A 161 -26.82 -1.00 23.84
C GLN A 161 -25.39 -1.52 24.01
N ASN A 162 -25.03 -2.61 23.34
CA ASN A 162 -23.69 -3.19 23.36
C ASN A 162 -22.74 -2.49 22.35
N SER A 163 -23.27 -1.91 21.27
CA SER A 163 -22.50 -1.26 20.20
C SER A 163 -22.10 0.19 20.48
N ILE A 164 -21.95 0.56 21.76
CA ILE A 164 -21.56 1.89 22.23
C ILE A 164 -20.04 2.04 22.15
N ALA A 165 -19.56 3.13 21.55
CA ALA A 165 -18.13 3.43 21.49
C ALA A 165 -17.57 3.73 22.89
N MET A 166 -16.64 2.92 23.37
CA MET A 166 -15.90 3.16 24.60
C MET A 166 -14.41 3.17 24.30
N SER A 167 -13.65 3.91 25.12
CA SER A 167 -12.19 3.88 25.06
C SER A 167 -11.56 3.63 26.42
N PHE A 168 -10.49 2.86 26.41
CA PHE A 168 -9.80 2.38 27.61
C PHE A 168 -8.36 2.93 27.60
N ILE A 169 -7.99 3.70 28.63
CA ILE A 169 -6.72 4.43 28.70
C ILE A 169 -6.01 4.05 30.00
N THR A 170 -4.89 3.34 29.89
CA THR A 170 -4.10 2.86 31.03
C THR A 170 -3.30 3.98 31.70
N GLN A 171 -2.91 3.79 32.97
CA GLN A 171 -2.07 4.76 33.70
C GLN A 171 -0.70 5.02 33.06
N ASN A 172 -0.21 4.11 32.21
CA ASN A 172 1.06 4.34 31.50
C ASN A 172 0.88 5.33 30.33
N GLU A 173 -0.28 5.32 29.68
CA GLU A 173 -0.60 6.17 28.52
C GLU A 173 -0.82 7.64 28.90
N THR A 174 -1.18 7.91 30.15
CA THR A 174 -1.32 9.27 30.69
C THR A 174 0.02 9.92 31.08
N THR A 175 1.11 9.16 31.15
CA THR A 175 2.47 9.69 31.41
C THR A 175 3.10 10.40 30.20
N SER A 176 4.15 11.19 30.43
CA SER A 176 4.78 12.08 29.43
C SER A 176 5.64 11.39 28.37
N SER A 177 5.61 10.07 28.25
CA SER A 177 6.43 9.29 27.29
C SER A 177 5.62 8.55 26.21
N VAL A 178 4.29 8.66 26.23
CA VAL A 178 3.38 7.99 25.29
C VAL A 178 2.91 8.95 24.20
N LYS A 179 2.97 8.50 22.94
CA LYS A 179 2.71 9.31 21.73
C LYS A 179 1.22 9.26 21.36
N LEU A 180 0.66 10.33 20.76
CA LEU A 180 -0.76 10.38 20.38
C LEU A 180 -1.27 9.12 19.67
N ASN A 181 -0.47 8.56 18.76
CA ASN A 181 -0.81 7.38 17.97
C ASN A 181 -0.84 6.04 18.73
N GLN A 182 -0.73 6.06 20.07
CA GLN A 182 -1.02 4.92 20.94
C GLN A 182 -2.40 5.05 21.62
N LEU A 183 -3.04 6.23 21.56
CA LEU A 183 -4.39 6.46 22.05
C LEU A 183 -5.43 5.98 21.02
N GLU A 184 -6.60 5.58 21.50
CA GLU A 184 -7.68 5.17 20.60
C GLU A 184 -8.25 6.38 19.81
N PRO A 185 -8.35 6.31 18.47
CA PRO A 185 -8.82 7.43 17.64
C PRO A 185 -10.18 7.99 18.05
N THR A 186 -11.12 7.12 18.47
CA THR A 186 -12.47 7.51 18.90
C THR A 186 -12.48 8.37 20.17
N PHE A 187 -11.50 8.19 21.07
CA PHE A 187 -11.29 9.07 22.22
C PHE A 187 -10.89 10.47 21.77
N MET A 188 -9.83 10.56 20.95
CA MET A 188 -9.33 11.85 20.44
C MET A 188 -10.39 12.57 19.60
N TYR A 189 -11.07 11.84 18.70
CA TYR A 189 -12.15 12.34 17.87
C TYR A 189 -13.26 12.97 18.70
N THR A 190 -13.77 12.27 19.71
CA THR A 190 -14.88 12.78 20.53
C THR A 190 -14.45 13.84 21.56
N GLN A 191 -13.19 13.85 22.00
CA GLN A 191 -12.62 14.95 22.80
C GLN A 191 -12.50 16.24 21.99
N ILE A 192 -12.00 16.18 20.75
CA ILE A 192 -11.93 17.34 19.85
C ILE A 192 -13.34 17.78 19.47
N PHE A 193 -14.25 16.84 19.21
CA PHE A 193 -15.63 17.19 18.88
C PHE A 193 -16.34 17.89 20.04
N LYS A 194 -16.06 17.53 21.31
CA LYS A 194 -16.54 18.29 22.47
C LYS A 194 -16.04 19.75 22.48
N ASP A 195 -14.82 20.02 22.01
CA ASP A 195 -14.32 21.39 21.82
C ASP A 195 -15.04 22.12 20.67
N ILE A 196 -15.41 21.42 19.58
CA ILE A 196 -16.16 21.98 18.43
C ILE A 196 -17.61 22.34 18.78
N LEU A 197 -18.28 21.50 19.59
CA LEU A 197 -19.73 21.58 19.85
C LEU A 197 -20.21 22.95 20.33
N LEU A 198 -19.39 23.65 21.11
CA LEU A 198 -19.75 24.91 21.74
C LEU A 198 -19.70 26.11 20.78
N ASP A 199 -19.00 25.99 19.66
CA ASP A 199 -18.79 27.06 18.67
C ASP A 199 -19.80 27.03 17.50
N MET A 200 -20.71 26.05 17.45
CA MET A 200 -21.70 25.93 16.37
C MET A 200 -22.91 26.86 16.58
N GLU A 201 -23.06 27.87 15.71
CA GLU A 201 -24.26 28.73 15.63
C GLU A 201 -25.48 27.97 15.02
N HIS A 202 -26.70 28.46 15.25
CA HIS A 202 -27.95 27.84 14.77
C HIS A 202 -28.80 28.79 13.93
N ASP A 203 -29.37 28.26 12.85
CA ASP A 203 -30.56 28.79 12.18
C ASP A 203 -31.49 27.64 11.78
N ALA A 204 -32.78 27.92 11.58
CA ALA A 204 -33.81 26.96 11.17
C ALA A 204 -33.54 26.30 9.80
N GLN A 205 -32.52 26.76 9.07
CA GLN A 205 -32.02 26.12 7.87
C GLN A 205 -31.23 24.82 8.16
N ALA A 206 -30.55 24.71 9.31
CA ALA A 206 -29.81 23.51 9.70
C ALA A 206 -30.73 22.28 9.84
N ILE A 207 -31.89 22.46 10.48
CA ILE A 207 -32.93 21.41 10.62
C ILE A 207 -33.37 20.90 9.23
N LYS A 208 -33.54 21.80 8.26
CA LYS A 208 -33.94 21.45 6.88
C LYS A 208 -32.83 20.79 6.08
N GLN A 209 -31.58 21.20 6.26
CA GLN A 209 -30.42 20.54 5.66
C GLN A 209 -30.31 19.11 6.20
N PHE A 210 -30.40 18.95 7.52
CA PHE A 210 -30.41 17.66 8.19
C PHE A 210 -31.56 16.74 7.74
N THR A 211 -32.79 17.25 7.63
CA THR A 211 -33.92 16.42 7.17
C THR A 211 -33.86 16.12 5.67
N ALA A 212 -33.26 16.99 4.85
CA ALA A 212 -32.97 16.70 3.45
C ALA A 212 -31.87 15.62 3.31
N TYR A 213 -30.81 15.71 4.11
CA TYR A 213 -29.75 14.72 4.23
C TYR A 213 -30.29 13.35 4.65
N CYS A 214 -31.16 13.30 5.67
CA CYS A 214 -31.84 12.07 6.11
C CYS A 214 -32.74 11.45 5.03
N ARG A 215 -33.36 12.28 4.18
CA ARG A 215 -34.16 11.81 3.02
C ARG A 215 -33.29 11.34 1.84
N HIS A 216 -32.06 11.84 1.72
CA HIS A 216 -31.13 11.41 0.67
C HIS A 216 -30.52 10.03 0.97
N HIS A 217 -30.15 9.81 2.23
CA HIS A 217 -29.46 8.61 2.72
C HIS A 217 -30.41 7.54 3.32
N ASP A 218 -31.72 7.67 3.07
CA ASP A 218 -32.79 6.77 3.55
C ASP A 218 -32.74 6.50 5.08
N CYS A 219 -32.32 7.47 5.90
CA CYS A 219 -32.05 7.30 7.34
C CYS A 219 -33.27 6.97 8.20
N GLY A 220 -34.49 7.00 7.69
CA GLY A 220 -35.68 6.72 8.47
C GLY A 220 -36.98 6.89 7.70
N SER A 221 -38.11 6.55 8.33
CA SER A 221 -39.40 6.71 7.66
C SER A 221 -39.66 8.18 7.32
N THR A 222 -40.16 8.46 6.11
CA THR A 222 -40.48 9.83 5.69
C THR A 222 -41.42 10.52 6.67
N LYS A 223 -42.35 9.77 7.27
CA LYS A 223 -43.27 10.27 8.30
C LYS A 223 -42.52 10.79 9.54
N THR A 224 -41.57 10.02 10.07
CA THR A 224 -40.79 10.43 11.26
C THR A 224 -39.86 11.61 10.97
N ILE A 225 -39.29 11.69 9.76
CA ILE A 225 -38.46 12.83 9.34
C ILE A 225 -39.32 14.09 9.19
N ASP A 226 -40.51 13.99 8.57
CA ASP A 226 -41.45 15.09 8.42
C ASP A 226 -42.08 15.54 9.75
N GLU A 227 -42.15 14.67 10.74
CA GLU A 227 -42.61 14.97 12.11
C GLU A 227 -41.52 15.70 12.89
N PHE A 228 -40.27 15.23 12.81
CA PHE A 228 -39.10 15.93 13.34
C PHE A 228 -38.98 17.35 12.78
N GLU A 229 -39.00 17.53 11.45
CA GLU A 229 -38.86 18.85 10.82
C GLU A 229 -39.93 19.87 11.26
N LYS A 230 -41.11 19.41 11.67
CA LYS A 230 -42.24 20.27 12.06
C LYS A 230 -42.34 20.55 13.56
N THR A 231 -41.76 19.68 14.39
CA THR A 231 -42.03 19.68 15.85
C THR A 231 -40.77 19.70 16.70
N TYR A 232 -39.58 19.55 16.11
CA TYR A 232 -38.31 19.70 16.81
C TYR A 232 -38.11 21.16 17.26
N ASP A 233 -37.74 21.30 18.53
CA ASP A 233 -37.18 22.49 19.16
C ASP A 233 -36.05 22.08 20.12
N ALA A 234 -35.15 23.00 20.48
CA ALA A 234 -34.03 22.72 21.37
C ALA A 234 -34.48 22.18 22.75
N GLU A 235 -35.63 22.62 23.29
CA GLU A 235 -36.21 22.08 24.53
C GLU A 235 -36.73 20.63 24.39
N THR A 236 -36.74 20.06 23.18
CA THR A 236 -37.21 18.69 22.91
C THR A 236 -36.09 17.70 22.56
N ALA A 237 -34.81 18.11 22.62
CA ALA A 237 -33.69 17.29 22.19
C ALA A 237 -33.58 15.94 22.95
N ILE A 238 -33.71 15.94 24.28
CA ILE A 238 -33.73 14.72 25.12
C ILE A 238 -34.92 13.82 24.78
N TRP A 239 -36.08 14.40 24.49
CA TRP A 239 -37.27 13.64 24.08
C TRP A 239 -37.02 12.94 22.75
N TRP A 240 -36.45 13.64 21.76
CA TRP A 240 -36.11 13.05 20.45
C TRP A 240 -34.97 12.04 20.51
N TYR A 241 -34.01 12.21 21.42
CA TYR A 241 -32.94 11.23 21.67
C TYR A 241 -33.47 9.94 22.30
N THR A 242 -34.45 10.03 23.19
CA THR A 242 -35.05 8.87 23.89
C THR A 242 -36.25 8.26 23.15
N CYS A 243 -36.86 9.01 22.23
CA CYS A 243 -37.92 8.54 21.34
C CYS A 243 -37.42 7.40 20.45
N PRO A 244 -38.18 6.30 20.27
CA PRO A 244 -37.89 5.20 19.32
C PRO A 244 -37.88 5.66 17.84
N SER A 245 -36.83 6.39 17.47
CA SER A 245 -36.64 7.05 16.18
C SER A 245 -35.26 6.72 15.60
N PHE A 246 -34.97 7.25 14.41
CA PHE A 246 -33.67 7.08 13.76
C PHE A 246 -32.52 7.84 14.46
N ILE A 247 -32.84 8.92 15.20
CA ILE A 247 -31.87 9.85 15.78
C ILE A 247 -30.87 9.15 16.70
N TYR A 248 -31.35 8.33 17.64
CA TYR A 248 -30.49 7.57 18.56
C TYR A 248 -29.51 6.66 17.83
N SER A 249 -30.01 5.88 16.86
CA SER A 249 -29.21 4.91 16.11
C SER A 249 -28.16 5.60 15.23
N MET A 250 -28.55 6.69 14.56
CA MET A 250 -27.66 7.47 13.69
C MET A 250 -26.52 8.11 14.47
N LEU A 251 -26.83 8.78 15.60
CA LEU A 251 -25.83 9.47 16.41
C LEU A 251 -24.81 8.49 16.99
N ASN A 252 -25.27 7.38 17.59
CA ASN A 252 -24.38 6.37 18.16
C ASN A 252 -23.59 5.60 17.08
N TYR A 253 -24.12 5.46 15.87
CA TYR A 253 -23.37 4.92 14.73
C TYR A 253 -22.25 5.90 14.33
N ALA A 254 -22.59 7.15 14.04
CA ALA A 254 -21.67 8.16 13.52
C ALA A 254 -20.52 8.49 14.50
N LEU A 255 -20.80 8.50 15.81
CA LEU A 255 -19.76 8.65 16.86
C LEU A 255 -18.81 7.43 16.94
N ARG A 256 -19.31 6.22 16.65
CA ARG A 256 -18.48 4.99 16.63
C ARG A 256 -17.67 4.86 15.34
N SER A 257 -18.28 5.16 14.20
CA SER A 257 -17.65 5.07 12.87
C SER A 257 -16.77 6.28 12.53
N MET A 258 -16.84 7.36 13.33
CA MET A 258 -16.21 8.66 13.05
C MET A 258 -16.66 9.22 11.69
N GLU A 259 -17.96 9.22 11.42
CA GLU A 259 -18.54 9.65 10.16
C GLU A 259 -18.74 11.17 10.17
N GLY A 260 -17.77 11.89 9.61
CA GLY A 260 -17.70 13.36 9.67
C GLY A 260 -18.96 14.05 9.14
N GLU A 261 -19.44 13.66 7.96
CA GLU A 261 -20.62 14.28 7.34
C GLU A 261 -21.88 14.12 8.20
N THR A 262 -22.15 12.93 8.75
CA THR A 262 -23.29 12.69 9.65
C THR A 262 -23.17 13.53 10.91
N ILE A 263 -21.98 13.58 11.51
CA ILE A 263 -21.70 14.34 12.73
C ILE A 263 -21.83 15.87 12.50
N ILE A 264 -21.39 16.39 11.34
CA ILE A 264 -21.60 17.79 10.94
C ILE A 264 -23.11 18.08 10.81
N ASN A 265 -23.84 17.27 10.04
CA ASN A 265 -25.28 17.45 9.84
C ASN A 265 -26.10 17.29 11.13
N MET A 266 -25.63 16.48 12.09
CA MET A 266 -26.24 16.34 13.43
C MET A 266 -25.76 17.39 14.45
N GLY A 267 -24.82 18.27 14.10
CA GLY A 267 -24.12 19.14 15.05
C GLY A 267 -25.04 20.00 15.93
N PHE A 268 -26.10 20.57 15.34
CA PHE A 268 -27.11 21.34 16.08
C PHE A 268 -27.81 20.48 17.14
N PHE A 269 -28.25 19.27 16.79
CA PHE A 269 -28.96 18.34 17.68
C PHE A 269 -28.07 17.90 18.85
N ILE A 270 -26.81 17.61 18.58
CA ILE A 270 -25.83 17.18 19.59
C ILE A 270 -25.58 18.31 20.60
N ARG A 271 -25.44 19.55 20.10
CA ARG A 271 -25.29 20.76 20.94
C ARG A 271 -26.54 21.01 21.78
N ASP A 272 -27.73 20.97 21.19
CA ASP A 272 -29.00 21.20 21.90
C ASP A 272 -29.21 20.14 23.00
N LEU A 273 -28.93 18.87 22.71
CA LEU A 273 -28.97 17.77 23.67
C LEU A 273 -27.98 17.99 24.84
N HIS A 274 -26.78 18.49 24.56
CA HIS A 274 -25.79 18.83 25.58
C HIS A 274 -26.22 20.03 26.44
N GLN A 275 -26.72 21.09 25.83
CA GLN A 275 -27.20 22.31 26.51
C GLN A 275 -28.42 22.01 27.39
N GLN A 276 -29.37 21.21 26.89
CA GLN A 276 -30.54 20.81 27.67
C GLN A 276 -30.14 20.00 28.92
N LEU A 277 -29.18 19.08 28.80
CA LEU A 277 -28.62 18.36 29.95
C LEU A 277 -27.93 19.31 30.95
N GLN A 278 -27.20 20.30 30.48
CA GLN A 278 -26.52 21.29 31.33
C GLN A 278 -27.51 22.17 32.10
N GLN A 279 -28.57 22.64 31.44
CA GLN A 279 -29.64 23.41 32.10
C GLN A 279 -30.35 22.56 33.17
N LEU A 280 -30.76 21.34 32.83
CA LEU A 280 -31.43 20.45 33.77
C LEU A 280 -30.53 20.07 34.94
N GLN A 281 -29.23 19.90 34.73
CA GLN A 281 -28.27 19.71 35.83
C GLN A 281 -28.35 20.87 36.82
N GLN A 282 -28.27 22.12 36.34
CA GLN A 282 -28.34 23.31 37.19
C GLN A 282 -29.65 23.40 37.98
N GLU A 283 -30.78 23.05 37.37
CA GLU A 283 -32.09 22.99 38.03
C GLU A 283 -32.16 21.85 39.07
N GLN A 284 -31.50 20.72 38.81
CA GLN A 284 -31.60 19.49 39.61
C GLN A 284 -30.51 19.32 40.67
N ILE A 285 -29.44 20.13 40.71
CA ILE A 285 -28.35 20.03 41.71
C ILE A 285 -28.89 19.88 43.14
N SER A 286 -29.91 20.68 43.51
CA SER A 286 -30.54 20.64 44.84
C SER A 286 -31.26 19.32 45.18
N ILE A 287 -31.68 18.56 44.16
CA ILE A 287 -32.36 17.26 44.29
C ILE A 287 -31.35 16.15 44.64
N PHE A 288 -30.09 16.28 44.23
CA PHE A 288 -29.01 15.32 44.53
C PHE A 288 -28.43 15.46 45.95
N HIS A 289 -29.01 16.31 46.81
CA HIS A 289 -28.76 16.38 48.25
C HIS A 289 -27.29 16.61 48.69
N ASP A 290 -26.48 17.29 47.87
CA ASP A 290 -25.07 17.62 48.12
C ASP A 290 -24.20 16.41 48.53
N LYS A 291 -24.50 15.21 48.00
CA LYS A 291 -23.78 13.97 48.32
C LYS A 291 -23.54 13.11 47.09
N PRO A 292 -22.40 12.41 47.01
CA PRO A 292 -22.17 11.43 45.96
C PRO A 292 -23.23 10.32 45.96
N PHE A 293 -23.72 9.99 44.77
CA PHE A 293 -24.76 8.97 44.56
C PHE A 293 -24.29 7.90 43.57
N LEU A 294 -25.03 6.79 43.49
CA LEU A 294 -24.69 5.65 42.64
C LEU A 294 -25.66 5.54 41.46
N VAL A 295 -25.11 5.30 40.27
CA VAL A 295 -25.85 4.86 39.09
C VAL A 295 -25.23 3.59 38.53
N TYR A 296 -26.02 2.84 37.76
CA TYR A 296 -25.69 1.53 37.25
C TYR A 296 -25.95 1.45 35.75
N ARG A 297 -25.09 0.70 35.05
CA ARG A 297 -25.27 0.35 33.63
C ARG A 297 -24.87 -1.10 33.38
N GLY A 298 -25.73 -1.83 32.68
CA GLY A 298 -25.44 -3.19 32.21
C GLY A 298 -25.09 -3.19 30.74
N GLN A 299 -24.00 -3.85 30.37
CA GLN A 299 -23.54 -3.92 28.98
C GLN A 299 -22.71 -5.19 28.73
N GLY A 300 -22.80 -5.74 27.53
CA GLY A 300 -21.87 -6.75 27.04
C GLY A 300 -20.63 -6.11 26.39
N LEU A 301 -19.46 -6.63 26.71
CA LEU A 301 -18.20 -6.36 25.99
C LEU A 301 -17.77 -7.58 25.18
N SER A 302 -17.01 -7.37 24.10
CA SER A 302 -16.26 -8.46 23.48
C SER A 302 -15.17 -8.97 24.43
N LYS A 303 -14.68 -10.19 24.24
CA LYS A 303 -13.53 -10.73 24.99
C LYS A 303 -12.30 -9.81 24.89
N ALA A 304 -12.03 -9.24 23.71
CA ALA A 304 -10.90 -8.35 23.47
C ALA A 304 -11.04 -7.00 24.21
N ASP A 305 -12.23 -6.41 24.22
CA ASP A 305 -12.48 -5.15 24.94
C ASP A 305 -12.48 -5.38 26.45
N PHE A 306 -12.92 -6.55 26.92
CA PHE A 306 -12.78 -6.93 28.32
C PHE A 306 -11.31 -7.08 28.74
N GLU A 307 -10.45 -7.68 27.91
CA GLU A 307 -9.01 -7.72 28.18
C GLU A 307 -8.37 -6.32 28.22
N LYS A 308 -8.84 -5.35 27.41
CA LYS A 308 -8.42 -3.95 27.52
C LYS A 308 -8.89 -3.34 28.84
N LEU A 309 -10.17 -3.52 29.20
CA LEU A 309 -10.73 -3.01 30.46
C LEU A 309 -9.98 -3.55 31.68
N GLN A 310 -9.62 -4.83 31.71
CA GLN A 310 -8.81 -5.43 32.78
C GLN A 310 -7.44 -4.76 32.93
N LYS A 311 -6.77 -4.42 31.81
CA LYS A 311 -5.48 -3.69 31.81
C LYS A 311 -5.62 -2.22 32.22
N THR A 312 -6.85 -1.71 32.26
CA THR A 312 -7.19 -0.30 32.51
C THR A 312 -7.58 -0.03 33.96
N GLN A 313 -7.47 -1.01 34.86
CA GLN A 313 -7.68 -0.80 36.29
C GLN A 313 -6.74 0.31 36.84
N GLY A 314 -7.31 1.34 37.47
CA GLY A 314 -6.62 2.57 37.90
C GLY A 314 -6.47 3.65 36.81
N GLY A 315 -6.67 3.29 35.54
CA GLY A 315 -6.70 4.20 34.40
C GLY A 315 -8.08 4.83 34.18
N LEU A 316 -8.29 5.41 32.99
CA LEU A 316 -9.51 6.09 32.58
C LEU A 316 -10.31 5.24 31.57
N ILE A 317 -11.63 5.29 31.67
CA ILE A 317 -12.57 4.82 30.65
C ILE A 317 -13.41 6.00 30.16
N SER A 318 -13.50 6.16 28.85
CA SER A 318 -14.38 7.14 28.22
C SER A 318 -15.57 6.45 27.58
N PHE A 319 -16.77 6.99 27.80
CA PHE A 319 -17.95 6.69 27.01
C PHE A 319 -18.10 7.77 25.94
N ASN A 320 -17.74 7.44 24.70
CA ASN A 320 -17.63 8.38 23.57
C ASN A 320 -19.00 8.74 22.95
N ASN A 321 -20.10 8.65 23.72
CA ASN A 321 -21.49 8.83 23.31
C ASN A 321 -22.31 9.26 24.54
N PHE A 322 -23.52 9.76 24.36
CA PHE A 322 -24.41 10.09 25.47
C PHE A 322 -24.73 8.82 26.29
N LEU A 323 -24.46 8.86 27.58
CA LEU A 323 -24.43 7.68 28.43
C LEU A 323 -25.69 7.60 29.29
N SER A 324 -26.57 6.68 28.93
CA SER A 324 -27.76 6.31 29.72
C SER A 324 -27.40 5.37 30.87
N THR A 325 -27.90 5.66 32.06
CA THR A 325 -27.70 4.90 33.32
C THR A 325 -28.97 4.93 34.18
N SER A 326 -29.09 4.04 35.17
CA SER A 326 -30.21 4.06 36.12
C SER A 326 -29.73 4.09 37.57
N THR A 327 -30.51 4.72 38.46
CA THR A 327 -30.30 4.62 39.92
C THR A 327 -30.66 3.23 40.47
N GLU A 328 -31.49 2.45 39.75
CA GLU A 328 -31.86 1.09 40.14
C GLU A 328 -30.87 0.06 39.58
N GLN A 329 -30.34 -0.82 40.45
CA GLN A 329 -29.37 -1.84 40.04
C GLN A 329 -29.98 -2.99 39.22
N TYR A 330 -31.27 -3.31 39.44
CA TYR A 330 -31.90 -4.54 38.95
C TYR A 330 -31.94 -4.64 37.41
N ILE A 331 -32.38 -3.58 36.73
CA ILE A 331 -32.50 -3.54 35.26
C ILE A 331 -31.11 -3.65 34.59
N PRO A 332 -30.11 -2.82 34.95
CA PRO A 332 -28.70 -3.01 34.57
C PRO A 332 -28.15 -4.42 34.81
N LEU A 333 -28.39 -5.03 35.98
CA LEU A 333 -27.90 -6.37 36.28
C LEU A 333 -28.52 -7.43 35.36
N GLY A 334 -29.80 -7.30 35.01
CA GLY A 334 -30.46 -8.15 34.02
C GLY A 334 -29.83 -8.05 32.64
N LEU A 335 -29.58 -6.82 32.16
CA LEU A 335 -28.93 -6.58 30.85
C LEU A 335 -27.50 -7.16 30.79
N ALA A 336 -26.71 -6.98 31.84
CA ALA A 336 -25.37 -7.56 31.94
C ALA A 336 -25.42 -9.09 31.98
N SER A 337 -26.38 -9.68 32.71
CA SER A 337 -26.57 -11.12 32.80
C SER A 337 -26.93 -11.72 31.43
N ASN A 338 -27.90 -11.14 30.73
CA ASN A 338 -28.30 -11.59 29.38
C ASN A 338 -27.15 -11.49 28.36
N ALA A 339 -26.22 -10.52 28.52
CA ALA A 339 -25.05 -10.45 27.66
C ALA A 339 -24.04 -11.59 27.94
N SER A 340 -23.90 -12.00 29.20
CA SER A 340 -22.98 -13.10 29.60
C SER A 340 -23.43 -14.49 29.12
N GLU A 341 -24.67 -14.65 28.68
CA GLU A 341 -25.18 -15.91 28.08
C GLU A 341 -24.68 -16.13 26.64
N THR A 342 -24.11 -15.10 26.00
CA THR A 342 -23.57 -15.18 24.64
C THR A 342 -22.09 -15.60 24.67
N ALA A 343 -21.74 -16.68 23.97
CA ALA A 343 -20.43 -17.34 24.05
C ALA A 343 -19.20 -16.43 23.82
N ASP A 344 -19.34 -15.34 23.06
CA ASP A 344 -18.26 -14.40 22.72
C ASP A 344 -18.31 -13.05 23.44
N MET A 345 -19.24 -12.89 24.38
CA MET A 345 -19.40 -11.68 25.17
C MET A 345 -19.05 -11.91 26.65
N VAL A 346 -18.71 -10.82 27.33
CA VAL A 346 -18.57 -10.74 28.79
C VAL A 346 -19.59 -9.72 29.28
N GLY A 347 -20.46 -10.11 30.21
CA GLY A 347 -21.42 -9.24 30.85
C GLY A 347 -20.75 -8.36 31.89
N ILE A 348 -20.94 -7.05 31.79
CA ILE A 348 -20.39 -6.05 32.70
C ILE A 348 -21.54 -5.27 33.35
N LEU A 349 -21.56 -5.28 34.69
CA LEU A 349 -22.32 -4.32 35.48
C LEU A 349 -21.36 -3.21 35.92
N PHE A 350 -21.47 -2.05 35.28
CA PHE A 350 -20.81 -0.84 35.75
C PHE A 350 -21.58 -0.26 36.94
N LYS A 351 -20.86 -0.01 38.04
CA LYS A 351 -21.34 0.69 39.24
C LYS A 351 -20.58 2.00 39.34
N MET A 352 -21.25 3.11 39.02
CA MET A 352 -20.64 4.42 38.87
C MET A 352 -20.95 5.29 40.08
N LEU A 353 -19.92 5.84 40.73
CA LEU A 353 -20.03 6.84 41.77
C LEU A 353 -19.98 8.24 41.16
N ILE A 354 -21.05 9.00 41.34
CA ILE A 354 -21.25 10.33 40.76
C ILE A 354 -21.14 11.37 41.86
N ASP A 355 -20.26 12.35 41.68
CA ASP A 355 -20.17 13.54 42.53
C ASP A 355 -20.97 14.67 41.85
N PRO A 356 -22.02 15.22 42.48
CA PRO A 356 -22.85 16.27 41.89
C PRO A 356 -22.14 17.62 41.70
N HIS A 357 -20.95 17.81 42.26
CA HIS A 357 -20.17 19.06 42.11
C HIS A 357 -19.24 19.05 40.87
N VAL A 358 -19.28 18.01 40.02
CA VAL A 358 -18.53 17.96 38.77
C VAL A 358 -19.26 18.73 37.66
N GLU A 359 -19.03 20.03 37.59
CA GLU A 359 -19.67 20.93 36.61
C GLU A 359 -19.20 20.71 35.15
N SER A 360 -18.02 20.12 34.91
CA SER A 360 -17.46 19.96 33.55
C SER A 360 -18.06 18.79 32.73
N VAL A 361 -18.97 18.03 33.35
CA VAL A 361 -19.70 16.91 32.74
C VAL A 361 -21.21 17.10 32.98
N PRO A 362 -21.97 17.59 31.98
CA PRO A 362 -23.42 17.68 32.08
C PRO A 362 -24.08 16.31 32.23
N PHE A 363 -24.95 16.18 33.23
CA PHE A 363 -25.83 15.04 33.42
C PHE A 363 -27.12 15.46 34.13
N ALA A 364 -28.24 14.77 33.85
CA ALA A 364 -29.51 15.06 34.49
C ALA A 364 -30.38 13.80 34.63
N SER A 365 -31.32 13.83 35.59
CA SER A 365 -32.46 12.93 35.61
C SER A 365 -33.44 13.34 34.51
N ILE A 366 -33.74 12.43 33.61
CA ILE A 366 -34.58 12.70 32.43
C ILE A 366 -35.98 12.10 32.52
N LYS A 367 -36.34 11.50 33.67
CA LYS A 367 -37.66 10.87 33.93
C LYS A 367 -38.86 11.73 33.55
N ALA A 368 -38.78 13.05 33.76
CA ALA A 368 -39.89 13.97 33.54
C ALA A 368 -40.09 14.38 32.06
N ILE A 369 -39.11 14.11 31.19
CA ILE A 369 -39.03 14.64 29.82
C ILE A 369 -38.68 13.59 28.75
N SER A 370 -38.21 12.42 29.16
CA SER A 370 -37.92 11.31 28.26
C SER A 370 -39.21 10.72 27.66
N TRP A 371 -39.08 9.98 26.56
CA TRP A 371 -40.17 9.19 26.01
C TRP A 371 -40.64 8.06 26.97
N PHE A 372 -39.80 7.65 27.93
CA PHE A 372 -40.07 6.55 28.86
C PHE A 372 -40.19 7.04 30.32
N PRO A 373 -41.34 7.60 30.73
CA PRO A 373 -41.51 8.23 32.05
C PRO A 373 -41.49 7.27 33.26
N GLY A 374 -41.32 5.96 33.01
CA GLY A 374 -41.33 4.91 34.01
C GLY A 374 -39.96 4.56 34.59
N GLU A 375 -38.86 4.95 33.95
CA GLU A 375 -37.50 4.59 34.39
C GLU A 375 -36.82 5.77 35.11
N ASP A 376 -36.17 5.51 36.26
CA ASP A 376 -35.29 6.48 36.92
C ASP A 376 -33.94 6.52 36.18
N GLU A 377 -33.97 7.16 35.00
CA GLU A 377 -32.85 7.30 34.08
C GLU A 377 -32.07 8.59 34.34
N ILE A 378 -30.75 8.45 34.52
CA ILE A 378 -29.77 9.54 34.52
C ILE A 378 -29.00 9.48 33.20
N LEU A 379 -29.12 10.54 32.40
CA LEU A 379 -28.43 10.69 31.12
C LEU A 379 -27.23 11.63 31.27
N PHE A 380 -26.06 11.21 30.79
CA PHE A 380 -24.84 12.01 30.75
C PHE A 380 -24.54 12.47 29.32
N SER A 381 -23.88 13.62 29.20
CA SER A 381 -23.28 14.14 27.96
C SER A 381 -22.39 13.11 27.27
N MET A 382 -22.22 13.24 25.95
CA MET A 382 -21.16 12.54 25.23
C MET A 382 -19.76 12.85 25.78
N HIS A 383 -18.85 11.90 25.57
CA HIS A 383 -17.45 11.94 26.03
C HIS A 383 -17.35 12.11 27.56
N THR A 384 -18.10 11.29 28.29
CA THR A 384 -18.04 11.24 29.76
C THR A 384 -16.98 10.24 30.21
N ILE A 385 -16.08 10.69 31.09
CA ILE A 385 -14.87 9.94 31.49
C ILE A 385 -14.96 9.55 32.97
N PHE A 386 -14.62 8.30 33.26
CA PHE A 386 -14.57 7.73 34.60
C PHE A 386 -13.19 7.15 34.90
N ARG A 387 -12.81 7.17 36.18
CA ARG A 387 -11.65 6.45 36.72
C ARG A 387 -12.07 5.01 37.01
N VAL A 388 -11.31 4.02 36.51
CA VAL A 388 -11.62 2.60 36.71
C VAL A 388 -11.12 2.14 38.07
N GLY A 389 -12.04 1.77 38.94
CA GLY A 389 -11.81 1.20 40.27
C GLY A 389 -11.61 -0.31 40.22
N ALA A 390 -12.20 -1.03 41.18
CA ALA A 390 -12.04 -2.49 41.25
C ALA A 390 -12.92 -3.22 40.21
N ILE A 391 -12.33 -4.22 39.56
CA ILE A 391 -13.01 -5.17 38.67
C ILE A 391 -13.16 -6.49 39.43
N LYS A 392 -14.39 -6.97 39.63
CA LYS A 392 -14.71 -8.13 40.48
C LYS A 392 -15.58 -9.12 39.70
N GLN A 393 -15.21 -10.40 39.68
CA GLN A 393 -16.04 -11.46 39.13
C GLN A 393 -17.23 -11.74 40.06
N MET A 394 -18.41 -12.00 39.51
CA MET A 394 -19.60 -12.36 40.29
C MET A 394 -19.59 -13.86 40.65
N GLU A 395 -19.93 -14.19 41.90
CA GLU A 395 -19.71 -15.54 42.49
C GLU A 395 -20.42 -16.70 41.76
N ASN A 396 -21.46 -16.42 40.97
CA ASN A 396 -22.30 -17.43 40.31
C ASN A 396 -22.18 -17.49 38.78
N ASN A 397 -21.33 -16.67 38.14
CA ASN A 397 -21.20 -16.63 36.68
C ASN A 397 -19.78 -16.22 36.25
N THR A 398 -19.13 -17.05 35.44
CA THR A 398 -17.73 -16.86 35.00
C THR A 398 -17.55 -15.78 33.94
N GLN A 399 -18.63 -15.35 33.29
CA GLN A 399 -18.67 -14.32 32.25
C GLN A 399 -19.38 -13.04 32.73
N LEU A 400 -19.63 -12.87 34.03
CA LEU A 400 -20.28 -11.68 34.60
C LEU A 400 -19.38 -10.98 35.63
N TYR A 401 -19.12 -9.69 35.42
CA TYR A 401 -18.23 -8.88 36.25
C TYR A 401 -18.89 -7.58 36.72
N LEU A 402 -18.60 -7.19 37.95
CA LEU A 402 -18.89 -5.87 38.52
C LEU A 402 -17.65 -4.99 38.34
N VAL A 403 -17.84 -3.80 37.76
CA VAL A 403 -16.77 -2.81 37.53
C VAL A 403 -17.14 -1.53 38.25
N GLU A 404 -16.35 -1.17 39.26
CA GLU A 404 -16.51 0.08 40.00
C GLU A 404 -15.89 1.23 39.19
N LEU A 405 -16.66 2.29 38.95
CA LEU A 405 -16.24 3.50 38.25
C LEU A 405 -16.47 4.73 39.13
N GLN A 406 -15.63 5.75 39.01
CA GLN A 406 -15.81 7.05 39.67
C GLN A 406 -15.78 8.17 38.63
N LEU A 407 -16.75 9.08 38.64
CA LEU A 407 -16.80 10.20 37.71
C LEU A 407 -15.54 11.08 37.87
N THR A 408 -14.93 11.47 36.76
CA THR A 408 -13.76 12.38 36.74
C THR A 408 -14.15 13.77 36.26
N SER A 409 -13.28 14.75 36.50
CA SER A 409 -13.45 16.15 36.09
C SER A 409 -12.12 16.70 35.56
N ASP A 410 -12.14 17.93 35.07
CA ASP A 410 -10.97 18.64 34.52
C ASP A 410 -9.84 18.88 35.56
N HIS A 411 -10.15 18.64 36.85
CA HIS A 411 -9.17 18.63 37.95
C HIS A 411 -8.33 17.34 38.00
N ASP A 412 -8.72 16.30 37.25
CA ASP A 412 -7.94 15.08 37.12
C ASP A 412 -6.64 15.37 36.35
N GLN A 413 -5.51 15.22 37.04
CA GLN A 413 -4.20 15.60 36.52
C GLN A 413 -3.81 14.80 35.27
N GLU A 414 -4.19 13.53 35.19
CA GLU A 414 -3.87 12.65 34.06
C GLU A 414 -4.70 13.01 32.85
N LEU A 415 -6.02 13.22 33.03
CA LEU A 415 -6.92 13.66 31.96
C LEU A 415 -6.48 15.03 31.40
N ARG A 416 -6.17 16.00 32.26
CA ARG A 416 -5.75 17.34 31.82
C ARG A 416 -4.45 17.31 31.02
N LEU A 417 -3.47 16.49 31.43
CA LEU A 417 -2.23 16.30 30.67
C LEU A 417 -2.48 15.65 29.30
N LEU A 418 -3.45 14.73 29.23
CA LEU A 418 -3.85 14.04 28.01
C LEU A 418 -4.56 15.00 27.03
N THR A 419 -5.56 15.75 27.48
CA THR A 419 -6.29 16.72 26.66
C THR A 419 -5.39 17.85 26.15
N ASN A 420 -4.46 18.34 26.98
CA ASN A 420 -3.47 19.32 26.52
C ASN A 420 -2.54 18.74 25.44
N ARG A 421 -2.06 17.50 25.59
CA ARG A 421 -1.22 16.83 24.57
C ARG A 421 -1.95 16.70 23.23
N ILE A 422 -3.24 16.34 23.25
CA ILE A 422 -4.08 16.28 22.03
C ILE A 422 -4.13 17.64 21.33
N ARG A 423 -4.21 18.75 22.08
CA ARG A 423 -4.22 20.12 21.53
C ARG A 423 -2.83 20.65 21.15
N GLU A 424 -1.75 20.08 21.67
CA GLU A 424 -0.36 20.47 21.37
C GLU A 424 0.25 19.70 20.18
N GLU A 425 -0.11 18.42 20.01
CA GLU A 425 0.39 17.57 18.92
C GLU A 425 -0.47 17.64 17.63
N LEU A 426 -1.73 18.10 17.71
CA LEU A 426 -2.58 18.38 16.54
C LEU A 426 -2.53 19.87 16.19
N PHE A 427 -2.20 20.18 14.94
CA PHE A 427 -2.21 21.55 14.44
C PHE A 427 -3.64 21.98 14.09
N GLY A 428 -3.86 23.29 13.90
CA GLY A 428 -5.18 23.87 13.64
C GLY A 428 -5.58 24.93 14.68
N ASP A 429 -6.10 26.05 14.18
CA ASP A 429 -6.49 27.22 14.97
C ASP A 429 -7.84 26.98 15.68
N ASN A 430 -8.68 26.10 15.13
CA ASN A 430 -9.97 25.71 15.68
C ASN A 430 -10.18 24.18 15.67
N GLY A 431 -11.25 23.72 16.32
CA GLY A 431 -11.51 22.29 16.48
C GLY A 431 -11.71 21.54 15.16
N TRP A 432 -12.32 22.15 14.13
CA TRP A 432 -12.53 21.51 12.83
C TRP A 432 -11.22 21.23 12.07
N GLU A 433 -10.27 22.16 12.12
CA GLU A 433 -8.94 21.96 11.55
C GLU A 433 -8.19 20.84 12.29
N ARG A 434 -8.23 20.82 13.64
CA ARG A 434 -7.66 19.71 14.44
C ARG A 434 -8.32 18.37 14.15
N LEU A 435 -9.59 18.36 13.78
CA LEU A 435 -10.31 17.15 13.38
C LEU A 435 -9.82 16.64 12.01
N GLY A 436 -9.58 17.54 11.06
CA GLY A 436 -8.94 17.23 9.78
C GLY A 436 -7.55 16.63 9.96
N ASP A 437 -6.70 17.30 10.75
CA ASP A 437 -5.35 16.83 11.09
C ASP A 437 -5.36 15.49 11.82
N LEU A 438 -6.31 15.25 12.74
CA LEU A 438 -6.48 13.95 13.36
C LEU A 438 -6.85 12.88 12.32
N LEU A 439 -7.80 13.15 11.43
CA LEU A 439 -8.23 12.21 10.39
C LEU A 439 -7.08 11.86 9.45
N LEU A 440 -6.23 12.83 9.08
CA LEU A 440 -4.99 12.59 8.33
C LEU A 440 -4.01 11.73 9.12
N ALA A 441 -3.76 12.08 10.39
CA ALA A 441 -2.81 11.36 11.26
C ALA A 441 -3.22 9.89 11.53
N VAL A 442 -4.52 9.58 11.55
CA VAL A 442 -5.05 8.21 11.67
C VAL A 442 -5.31 7.51 10.33
N GLY A 443 -4.87 8.11 9.21
CA GLY A 443 -4.94 7.52 7.87
C GLY A 443 -6.31 7.55 7.20
N GLN A 444 -7.29 8.28 7.75
CA GLN A 444 -8.63 8.44 7.19
C GLN A 444 -8.69 9.58 6.16
N VAL A 445 -7.79 9.50 5.17
CA VAL A 445 -7.52 10.55 4.16
C VAL A 445 -8.79 10.99 3.40
N ASN A 446 -9.67 10.05 3.05
CA ASN A 446 -10.92 10.38 2.34
C ASN A 446 -11.88 11.20 3.21
N LYS A 447 -11.98 10.90 4.51
CA LYS A 447 -12.82 11.68 5.43
C LYS A 447 -12.23 13.06 5.72
N ALA A 448 -10.90 13.16 5.77
CA ALA A 448 -10.23 14.45 5.85
C ALA A 448 -10.51 15.30 4.59
N TYR A 449 -10.50 14.68 3.40
CA TYR A 449 -10.87 15.34 2.14
C TYR A 449 -12.32 15.85 2.17
N GLU A 450 -13.27 15.00 2.57
CA GLU A 450 -14.69 15.36 2.73
C GLU A 450 -14.85 16.55 3.69
N LEU A 451 -14.23 16.48 4.88
CA LEU A 451 -14.26 17.54 5.87
C LEU A 451 -13.67 18.86 5.34
N TYR A 452 -12.46 18.84 4.77
CA TYR A 452 -11.84 20.06 4.24
C TYR A 452 -12.59 20.62 3.03
N ASN A 453 -13.27 19.80 2.22
CA ASN A 453 -14.12 20.29 1.15
C ASN A 453 -15.39 20.99 1.67
N ILE A 454 -16.03 20.45 2.72
CA ILE A 454 -17.16 21.11 3.40
C ILE A 454 -16.71 22.47 3.99
N LEU A 455 -15.61 22.48 4.76
CA LEU A 455 -15.06 23.71 5.34
C LEU A 455 -14.66 24.75 4.27
N PHE A 456 -14.22 24.28 3.10
CA PHE A 456 -13.89 25.10 1.93
C PHE A 456 -15.12 25.75 1.26
N GLU A 457 -16.23 25.02 1.17
CA GLU A 457 -17.49 25.54 0.63
C GLU A 457 -18.14 26.55 1.59
N GLU A 458 -18.06 26.32 2.90
CA GLU A 458 -18.65 27.17 3.93
C GLU A 458 -17.84 28.46 4.21
N THR A 459 -16.53 28.49 3.97
CA THR A 459 -15.70 29.64 4.32
C THR A 459 -15.78 30.80 3.30
N ALA A 460 -16.21 31.96 3.79
CA ALA A 460 -16.07 33.24 3.08
C ALA A 460 -14.70 33.92 3.32
N HIS A 461 -13.88 33.42 4.24
CA HIS A 461 -12.60 34.07 4.60
C HIS A 461 -11.46 33.59 3.69
N ASN A 462 -11.01 34.47 2.78
CA ASN A 462 -9.94 34.18 1.81
C ASN A 462 -8.70 33.52 2.43
N GLY A 463 -8.20 33.99 3.58
CA GLY A 463 -7.04 33.38 4.24
C GLY A 463 -7.26 31.92 4.66
N LYS A 464 -8.47 31.57 5.13
CA LYS A 464 -8.83 30.18 5.45
C LYS A 464 -9.03 29.35 4.18
N LYS A 465 -9.63 29.96 3.16
CA LYS A 465 -9.82 29.33 1.85
C LYS A 465 -8.50 28.91 1.19
N ALA A 466 -7.46 29.73 1.31
CA ALA A 466 -6.10 29.38 0.88
C ALA A 466 -5.50 28.22 1.68
N HIS A 467 -5.70 28.18 3.01
CA HIS A 467 -5.24 27.07 3.83
C HIS A 467 -5.96 25.75 3.50
N TYR A 468 -7.29 25.76 3.33
CA TYR A 468 -8.02 24.55 2.93
C TYR A 468 -7.66 24.07 1.52
N TYR A 469 -7.36 24.98 0.59
CA TYR A 469 -6.78 24.60 -0.70
C TYR A 469 -5.42 23.91 -0.55
N ASP A 470 -4.51 24.38 0.32
CA ASP A 470 -3.26 23.65 0.59
C ASP A 470 -3.53 22.24 1.14
N GLN A 471 -4.48 22.09 2.08
CA GLN A 471 -4.83 20.79 2.67
C GLN A 471 -5.42 19.82 1.62
N LEU A 472 -6.34 20.29 0.78
CA LEU A 472 -6.87 19.51 -0.35
C LEU A 472 -5.78 19.17 -1.39
N GLY A 473 -4.80 20.06 -1.57
CA GLY A 473 -3.61 19.83 -2.38
C GLY A 473 -2.68 18.76 -1.82
N GLU A 474 -2.41 18.79 -0.51
CA GLU A 474 -1.59 17.80 0.20
C GLU A 474 -2.26 16.41 0.17
N ILE A 475 -3.58 16.36 0.39
CA ILE A 475 -4.36 15.13 0.26
C ILE A 475 -4.28 14.57 -1.16
N SER A 476 -4.50 15.40 -2.18
CA SER A 476 -4.43 14.98 -3.59
C SER A 476 -3.02 14.52 -3.98
N TYR A 477 -1.99 15.18 -3.46
CA TYR A 477 -0.58 14.80 -3.62
C TYR A 477 -0.30 13.43 -2.98
N CYS A 478 -0.81 13.18 -1.78
CA CYS A 478 -0.71 11.88 -1.11
C CYS A 478 -1.50 10.76 -1.81
N GLN A 479 -2.60 11.10 -2.49
CA GLN A 479 -3.36 10.19 -3.35
C GLN A 479 -2.68 9.93 -4.70
N GLY A 480 -1.62 10.68 -5.05
CA GLY A 480 -0.88 10.56 -6.31
C GLY A 480 -1.46 11.35 -7.48
N ASP A 481 -2.53 12.12 -7.27
CA ASP A 481 -3.10 13.03 -8.27
C ASP A 481 -2.35 14.37 -8.26
N TYR A 482 -1.15 14.35 -8.84
CA TYR A 482 -0.25 15.50 -8.84
C TYR A 482 -0.78 16.69 -9.65
N GLU A 483 -1.58 16.45 -10.71
CA GLU A 483 -2.20 17.53 -11.50
C GLU A 483 -3.24 18.28 -10.67
N LYS A 484 -4.13 17.55 -9.99
CA LYS A 484 -5.11 18.16 -9.07
C LYS A 484 -4.45 18.79 -7.85
N ALA A 485 -3.37 18.21 -7.33
CA ALA A 485 -2.57 18.81 -6.26
C ALA A 485 -1.97 20.16 -6.67
N ILE A 486 -1.33 20.25 -7.85
CA ILE A 486 -0.83 21.52 -8.39
C ILE A 486 -1.97 22.52 -8.55
N TRP A 487 -3.11 22.10 -9.11
CA TRP A 487 -4.28 22.98 -9.27
C TRP A 487 -4.70 23.60 -7.94
N TYR A 488 -4.82 22.80 -6.88
CA TYR A 488 -5.13 23.30 -5.54
C TYR A 488 -4.07 24.26 -4.99
N TYR A 489 -2.77 23.92 -5.11
CA TYR A 489 -1.68 24.79 -4.64
C TYR A 489 -1.59 26.10 -5.42
N GLU A 490 -1.85 26.10 -6.73
CA GLU A 490 -1.91 27.30 -7.57
C GLU A 490 -3.11 28.19 -7.15
N HIS A 491 -4.26 27.61 -6.80
CA HIS A 491 -5.41 28.36 -6.30
C HIS A 491 -5.19 28.91 -4.88
N ALA A 492 -4.50 28.18 -4.00
CA ALA A 492 -4.03 28.70 -2.71
C ALA A 492 -3.08 29.89 -2.89
N PHE A 493 -2.11 29.75 -3.81
CA PHE A 493 -1.15 30.80 -4.16
C PHE A 493 -1.85 32.06 -4.69
N GLU A 494 -2.80 31.93 -5.62
CA GLU A 494 -3.56 33.05 -6.18
C GLU A 494 -4.30 33.87 -5.12
N ILE A 495 -4.83 33.23 -4.08
CA ILE A 495 -5.49 33.92 -2.98
C ILE A 495 -4.47 34.63 -2.11
N ARG A 496 -3.34 33.98 -1.80
CA ARG A 496 -2.25 34.56 -1.02
C ARG A 496 -1.60 35.75 -1.71
N GLU A 497 -1.35 35.69 -3.02
CA GLU A 497 -0.81 36.80 -3.80
C GLU A 497 -1.69 38.06 -3.72
N LYS A 498 -3.02 37.88 -3.68
CA LYS A 498 -4.01 38.97 -3.58
C LYS A 498 -4.19 39.51 -2.15
N THR A 499 -3.70 38.81 -1.13
CA THR A 499 -3.99 39.11 0.30
C THR A 499 -2.76 39.36 1.17
N LEU A 500 -1.58 38.88 0.78
CA LEU A 500 -0.34 38.93 1.55
C LEU A 500 0.75 39.74 0.81
N PRO A 501 1.74 40.31 1.54
CA PRO A 501 2.91 40.92 0.91
C PRO A 501 3.72 39.92 0.08
N LEU A 502 4.33 40.40 -1.01
CA LEU A 502 5.03 39.56 -2.01
C LEU A 502 6.18 38.70 -1.44
N ASN A 503 6.72 39.04 -0.27
CA ASN A 503 7.76 38.29 0.44
C ASN A 503 7.23 37.53 1.67
N HIS A 504 5.92 37.34 1.85
CA HIS A 504 5.38 36.64 3.02
C HIS A 504 5.85 35.17 3.06
N PRO A 505 6.19 34.59 4.24
CA PRO A 505 6.66 33.21 4.33
C PRO A 505 5.75 32.17 3.65
N ASP A 506 4.44 32.35 3.73
CA ASP A 506 3.44 31.46 3.09
C ASP A 506 3.56 31.43 1.56
N MET A 507 4.02 32.51 0.92
CA MET A 507 4.29 32.52 -0.53
C MET A 507 5.40 31.53 -0.88
N ALA A 508 6.45 31.45 -0.04
CA ALA A 508 7.50 30.46 -0.21
C ALA A 508 7.03 29.03 0.10
N THR A 509 6.04 28.85 0.97
CA THR A 509 5.40 27.54 1.21
C THR A 509 4.58 27.10 -0.01
N SER A 510 3.73 27.96 -0.57
CA SER A 510 3.03 27.68 -1.83
C SER A 510 4.01 27.35 -2.96
N TYR A 511 5.06 28.14 -3.16
CA TYR A 511 6.06 27.86 -4.20
C TYR A 511 6.79 26.53 -4.01
N ASN A 512 7.12 26.14 -2.77
CA ASN A 512 7.67 24.81 -2.49
C ASN A 512 6.69 23.69 -2.88
N ASN A 513 5.40 23.82 -2.51
CA ASN A 513 4.38 22.80 -2.76
C ASN A 513 4.11 22.64 -4.27
N ILE A 514 3.97 23.75 -5.00
CA ILE A 514 3.87 23.77 -6.47
C ILE A 514 5.13 23.15 -7.10
N GLY A 515 6.31 23.50 -6.60
CA GLY A 515 7.59 22.94 -7.07
C GLY A 515 7.69 21.41 -6.90
N LEU A 516 7.25 20.88 -5.75
CA LEU A 516 7.16 19.43 -5.51
C LEU A 516 6.12 18.76 -6.43
N GLY A 517 4.99 19.41 -6.70
CA GLY A 517 4.02 18.94 -7.69
C GLY A 517 4.65 18.77 -9.09
N TYR A 518 5.25 19.84 -9.64
CA TYR A 518 5.91 19.78 -10.95
C TYR A 518 7.08 18.78 -10.99
N GLN A 519 7.77 18.54 -9.85
CA GLN A 519 8.81 17.52 -9.77
C GLN A 519 8.27 16.10 -9.98
N ASN A 520 7.08 15.78 -9.48
CA ASN A 520 6.49 14.44 -9.63
C ASN A 520 5.90 14.21 -11.03
N ILE A 521 5.46 15.27 -11.71
CA ILE A 521 5.05 15.22 -13.13
C ILE A 521 6.28 15.13 -14.07
N GLY A 522 7.48 15.47 -13.60
CA GLY A 522 8.73 15.42 -14.37
C GLY A 522 9.12 16.76 -15.04
N GLU A 523 8.39 17.84 -14.75
CA GLU A 523 8.63 19.19 -15.26
C GLU A 523 9.72 19.92 -14.43
N TYR A 524 10.92 19.32 -14.37
CA TYR A 524 11.97 19.69 -13.42
C TYR A 524 12.45 21.15 -13.53
N SER A 525 12.35 21.77 -14.71
CA SER A 525 12.72 23.18 -14.91
C SER A 525 11.75 24.15 -14.21
N LYS A 526 10.44 23.87 -14.25
CA LYS A 526 9.42 24.60 -13.48
C LYS A 526 9.60 24.33 -11.99
N ALA A 527 9.82 23.07 -11.61
CA ALA A 527 10.06 22.68 -10.23
C ALA A 527 11.24 23.43 -9.59
N LEU A 528 12.38 23.53 -10.29
CA LEU A 528 13.51 24.35 -9.86
C LEU A 528 13.13 25.83 -9.74
N SER A 529 12.51 26.42 -10.76
CA SER A 529 12.12 27.84 -10.75
C SER A 529 11.29 28.21 -9.52
N PHE A 530 10.28 27.40 -9.18
CA PHE A 530 9.45 27.64 -8.00
C PHE A 530 10.21 27.41 -6.69
N CYS A 531 11.02 26.34 -6.58
CA CYS A 531 11.83 26.11 -5.37
C CYS A 531 12.90 27.20 -5.16
N GLU A 532 13.48 27.75 -6.23
CA GLU A 532 14.42 28.87 -6.18
C GLU A 532 13.74 30.17 -5.72
N GLN A 533 12.51 30.46 -6.18
CA GLN A 533 11.70 31.57 -5.66
C GLN A 533 11.37 31.42 -4.16
N ALA A 534 11.06 30.19 -3.71
CA ALA A 534 10.85 29.91 -2.29
C ALA A 534 12.12 30.16 -1.45
N VAL A 535 13.29 29.76 -1.95
CA VAL A 535 14.60 30.09 -1.33
C VAL A 535 14.83 31.60 -1.31
N GLU A 536 14.61 32.31 -2.41
CA GLU A 536 14.86 33.76 -2.51
C GLU A 536 14.02 34.54 -1.49
N ILE A 537 12.73 34.20 -1.33
CA ILE A 537 11.85 34.80 -0.33
C ILE A 537 12.37 34.50 1.08
N ARG A 538 12.63 33.23 1.40
CA ARG A 538 13.09 32.81 2.75
C ARG A 538 14.46 33.41 3.10
N GLN A 539 15.36 33.59 2.15
CA GLN A 539 16.66 34.27 2.36
C GLN A 539 16.52 35.77 2.64
N LYS A 540 15.47 36.43 2.12
CA LYS A 540 15.20 37.85 2.38
C LYS A 540 14.48 38.10 3.70
N THR A 541 13.69 37.14 4.18
CA THR A 541 12.78 37.34 5.33
C THR A 541 13.19 36.60 6.60
N LEU A 542 13.99 35.53 6.50
CA LEU A 542 14.38 34.71 7.64
C LEU A 542 15.90 34.75 7.86
N PRO A 543 16.37 34.50 9.10
CA PRO A 543 17.80 34.29 9.37
C PRO A 543 18.39 33.17 8.52
N SER A 544 19.67 33.29 8.15
CA SER A 544 20.38 32.30 7.32
C SER A 544 20.45 30.87 7.92
N ASN A 545 20.14 30.74 9.21
CA ASN A 545 20.07 29.48 9.96
C ASN A 545 18.63 29.02 10.28
N HIS A 546 17.59 29.60 9.65
CA HIS A 546 16.20 29.23 9.92
C HIS A 546 15.84 27.85 9.33
N PRO A 547 15.16 26.95 10.07
CA PRO A 547 14.76 25.62 9.58
C PRO A 547 14.00 25.62 8.24
N ASP A 548 13.13 26.60 8.00
CA ASP A 548 12.38 26.69 6.73
C ASP A 548 13.27 26.89 5.50
N LEU A 549 14.41 27.56 5.65
CA LEU A 549 15.37 27.70 4.56
C LEU A 549 16.01 26.35 4.22
N ALA A 550 16.24 25.51 5.23
CA ALA A 550 16.71 24.13 5.04
C ALA A 550 15.65 23.23 4.37
N ILE A 551 14.35 23.43 4.66
CA ILE A 551 13.27 22.73 3.94
C ILE A 551 13.31 23.07 2.44
N SER A 552 13.43 24.35 2.07
CA SER A 552 13.55 24.73 0.65
C SER A 552 14.82 24.19 -0.01
N TYR A 553 15.96 24.15 0.70
CA TYR A 553 17.17 23.49 0.18
C TYR A 553 17.00 21.98 0.01
N ASN A 554 16.31 21.29 0.92
CA ASN A 554 15.95 19.87 0.74
C ASN A 554 15.09 19.68 -0.53
N ASN A 555 14.12 20.56 -0.79
CA ASN A 555 13.27 20.48 -1.99
C ASN A 555 14.07 20.67 -3.28
N ILE A 556 14.97 21.66 -3.35
CA ILE A 556 15.91 21.81 -4.48
C ILE A 556 16.80 20.55 -4.62
N GLY A 557 17.25 19.98 -3.51
CA GLY A 557 17.96 18.71 -3.48
C GLY A 557 17.17 17.55 -4.09
N LEU A 558 15.86 17.45 -3.82
CA LEU A 558 14.95 16.45 -4.39
C LEU A 558 14.78 16.62 -5.90
N VAL A 559 14.62 17.86 -6.38
CA VAL A 559 14.54 18.14 -7.83
C VAL A 559 15.85 17.75 -8.53
N TYR A 560 17.02 18.14 -7.99
CA TYR A 560 18.30 17.70 -8.57
C TYR A 560 18.54 16.19 -8.46
N THR A 561 17.99 15.51 -7.44
CA THR A 561 18.03 14.04 -7.33
C THR A 561 17.22 13.40 -8.47
N SER A 562 16.06 13.96 -8.80
CA SER A 562 15.18 13.49 -9.88
C SER A 562 15.73 13.81 -11.27
N MET A 563 16.52 14.88 -11.39
CA MET A 563 17.33 15.21 -12.58
C MET A 563 18.64 14.42 -12.70
N GLU A 564 18.93 13.54 -11.74
CA GLU A 564 20.19 12.76 -11.63
C GLU A 564 21.46 13.62 -11.47
N GLU A 565 21.33 14.91 -11.13
CA GLU A 565 22.43 15.83 -10.84
C GLU A 565 22.93 15.66 -9.39
N TYR A 566 23.40 14.46 -9.07
CA TYR A 566 23.70 14.01 -7.70
C TYR A 566 24.69 14.91 -6.93
N SER A 567 25.66 15.54 -7.60
CA SER A 567 26.62 16.45 -6.98
C SER A 567 25.97 17.76 -6.51
N LYS A 568 25.06 18.33 -7.31
CA LYS A 568 24.25 19.49 -6.89
C LYS A 568 23.29 19.09 -5.78
N ALA A 569 22.62 17.95 -5.91
CA ALA A 569 21.71 17.43 -4.89
C ALA A 569 22.38 17.33 -3.51
N LEU A 570 23.55 16.67 -3.41
CA LEU A 570 24.34 16.63 -2.17
C LEU A 570 24.66 18.03 -1.64
N SER A 571 25.10 18.96 -2.49
CA SER A 571 25.45 20.31 -2.06
C SER A 571 24.28 21.10 -1.44
N TYR A 572 23.04 20.77 -1.80
CA TYR A 572 21.85 21.38 -1.22
C TYR A 572 21.38 20.63 0.03
N TYR A 573 21.42 19.30 0.04
CA TYR A 573 21.14 18.52 1.25
C TYR A 573 22.15 18.77 2.37
N GLU A 574 23.43 18.97 2.06
CA GLU A 574 24.46 19.31 3.05
C GLU A 574 24.23 20.71 3.66
N LYS A 575 23.77 21.69 2.87
CA LYS A 575 23.33 23.00 3.41
C LYS A 575 22.14 22.86 4.34
N ALA A 576 21.13 22.07 3.94
CA ALA A 576 19.95 21.82 4.76
C ALA A 576 20.31 21.10 6.06
N LEU A 577 21.11 20.04 5.98
CA LEU A 577 21.60 19.29 7.14
C LEU A 577 22.40 20.18 8.10
N ALA A 578 23.33 20.99 7.60
CA ALA A 578 24.11 21.90 8.43
C ALA A 578 23.24 22.94 9.16
N ILE A 579 22.15 23.41 8.55
CA ILE A 579 21.18 24.27 9.24
C ILE A 579 20.44 23.47 10.32
N PHE A 580 19.94 22.27 10.01
CA PHE A 580 19.22 21.46 11.00
C PHE A 580 20.09 21.02 12.18
N GLU A 581 21.34 20.59 11.96
CA GLU A 581 22.27 20.16 13.02
C GLU A 581 22.62 21.29 14.00
N ASN A 582 22.61 22.55 13.54
CA ASN A 582 22.90 23.71 14.39
C ASN A 582 21.70 24.26 15.17
N ASN A 583 20.46 23.93 14.78
CA ASN A 583 19.24 24.57 15.33
C ASN A 583 18.22 23.59 15.93
N LEU A 584 18.32 22.29 15.64
CA LEU A 584 17.37 21.27 16.08
C LEU A 584 18.02 20.27 17.04
N PRO A 585 17.25 19.67 17.98
CA PRO A 585 17.72 18.56 18.80
C PRO A 585 18.25 17.39 17.94
N SER A 586 19.25 16.67 18.45
CA SER A 586 19.91 15.57 17.70
C SER A 586 18.99 14.39 17.34
N ASN A 587 17.80 14.33 17.92
CA ASN A 587 16.74 13.37 17.62
C ASN A 587 15.59 13.98 16.79
N HIS A 588 15.72 15.17 16.19
CA HIS A 588 14.60 15.77 15.45
C HIS A 588 14.28 15.02 14.14
N PRO A 589 12.99 14.73 13.83
CA PRO A 589 12.61 14.01 12.61
C PRO A 589 13.15 14.60 11.29
N SER A 590 13.27 15.93 11.20
CA SER A 590 13.85 16.61 10.01
C SER A 590 15.31 16.22 9.73
N LEU A 591 16.11 15.91 10.76
CA LEU A 591 17.47 15.40 10.56
C LEU A 591 17.44 14.02 9.90
N ALA A 592 16.53 13.14 10.34
CA ALA A 592 16.35 11.83 9.74
C ALA A 592 15.83 11.90 8.30
N ALA A 593 14.97 12.87 7.98
CA ALA A 593 14.56 13.14 6.59
C ALA A 593 15.75 13.55 5.70
N SER A 594 16.57 14.52 6.13
CA SER A 594 17.79 14.90 5.40
C SER A 594 18.80 13.74 5.29
N TYR A 595 18.99 12.95 6.35
CA TYR A 595 19.86 11.77 6.30
C TYR A 595 19.34 10.69 5.33
N ASN A 596 18.03 10.44 5.27
CA ASN A 596 17.44 9.53 4.28
C ASN A 596 17.65 10.03 2.85
N ASN A 597 17.50 11.33 2.60
CA ASN A 597 17.71 11.94 1.28
C ASN A 597 19.18 11.86 0.85
N ILE A 598 20.12 12.15 1.76
CA ILE A 598 21.56 12.00 1.52
C ILE A 598 21.93 10.53 1.27
N SER A 599 21.34 9.61 2.04
CA SER A 599 21.48 8.16 1.82
C SER A 599 21.01 7.75 0.42
N LEU A 600 19.84 8.23 -0.03
CA LEU A 600 19.31 7.94 -1.36
C LEU A 600 20.29 8.40 -2.45
N VAL A 601 20.90 9.58 -2.32
CA VAL A 601 21.88 10.06 -3.30
C VAL A 601 23.17 9.23 -3.26
N TYR A 602 23.72 8.91 -2.09
CA TYR A 602 24.90 8.03 -2.02
C TYR A 602 24.63 6.61 -2.56
N ASN A 603 23.39 6.10 -2.42
CA ASN A 603 22.96 4.85 -3.06
C ASN A 603 23.03 4.96 -4.60
N LYS A 604 22.50 6.06 -5.16
CA LYS A 604 22.52 6.34 -6.60
C LYS A 604 23.93 6.63 -7.17
N ILE A 605 24.86 7.06 -6.31
CA ILE A 605 26.29 7.22 -6.64
C ILE A 605 27.08 5.89 -6.51
N GLY A 606 26.48 4.84 -5.94
CA GLY A 606 27.17 3.56 -5.69
C GLY A 606 28.12 3.57 -4.48
N GLU A 607 28.05 4.60 -3.63
CA GLU A 607 28.82 4.72 -2.39
C GLU A 607 28.06 4.07 -1.22
N TYR A 608 27.71 2.78 -1.38
CA TYR A 608 26.73 2.08 -0.54
C TYR A 608 27.06 2.09 0.96
N VAL A 609 28.34 2.05 1.35
CA VAL A 609 28.77 2.11 2.76
C VAL A 609 28.43 3.46 3.40
N LYS A 610 28.60 4.58 2.67
CA LYS A 610 28.19 5.90 3.15
C LYS A 610 26.68 5.98 3.26
N ALA A 611 25.97 5.55 2.22
CA ALA A 611 24.51 5.53 2.20
C ALA A 611 23.93 4.75 3.40
N LEU A 612 24.43 3.53 3.65
CA LEU A 612 24.01 2.72 4.79
C LEU A 612 24.19 3.46 6.12
N SER A 613 25.34 4.09 6.36
CA SER A 613 25.57 4.84 7.62
C SER A 613 24.65 6.04 7.80
N PHE A 614 24.21 6.69 6.71
CA PHE A 614 23.20 7.75 6.78
C PHE A 614 21.79 7.19 7.00
N CYS A 615 21.45 6.05 6.36
CA CYS A 615 20.16 5.39 6.57
C CYS A 615 20.01 4.83 8.00
N GLU A 616 21.09 4.29 8.58
CA GLU A 616 21.14 3.84 9.97
C GLU A 616 20.91 5.00 10.95
N LYS A 617 21.54 6.17 10.75
CA LYS A 617 21.26 7.38 11.55
C LYS A 617 19.80 7.82 11.46
N ALA A 618 19.22 7.82 10.25
CA ALA A 618 17.81 8.16 10.06
C ALA A 618 16.89 7.18 10.78
N LEU A 619 17.17 5.88 10.68
CA LEU A 619 16.41 4.83 11.36
C LEU A 619 16.52 4.96 12.89
N GLU A 620 17.71 5.19 13.44
CA GLU A 620 17.93 5.35 14.88
C GLU A 620 17.12 6.53 15.46
N ILE A 621 17.10 7.66 14.75
CA ILE A 621 16.27 8.81 15.12
C ILE A 621 14.80 8.43 15.08
N TYR A 622 14.32 7.87 13.97
CA TYR A 622 12.91 7.52 13.82
C TYR A 622 12.43 6.44 14.80
N GLN A 623 13.28 5.49 15.18
CA GLN A 623 12.98 4.49 16.20
C GLN A 623 12.78 5.11 17.60
N LYS A 624 13.46 6.23 17.88
CA LYS A 624 13.28 6.99 19.12
C LYS A 624 12.06 7.91 19.03
N THR A 625 11.87 8.62 17.92
CA THR A 625 10.80 9.65 17.81
C THR A 625 9.43 9.13 17.45
N HIS A 626 9.28 8.10 16.60
CA HIS A 626 7.96 7.64 16.16
C HIS A 626 7.52 6.35 16.88
N SER A 627 6.27 5.92 16.68
CA SER A 627 5.79 4.62 17.14
C SER A 627 6.34 3.50 16.24
N SER A 628 6.33 2.25 16.71
CA SER A 628 6.85 1.10 15.96
C SER A 628 6.22 0.91 14.58
N ASN A 629 5.01 1.41 14.37
CA ASN A 629 4.23 1.25 13.16
C ASN A 629 4.25 2.51 12.27
N HIS A 630 5.09 3.51 12.54
CA HIS A 630 5.02 4.77 11.80
C HIS A 630 5.47 4.67 10.33
N PRO A 631 4.79 5.31 9.36
CA PRO A 631 5.14 5.26 7.94
C PRO A 631 6.62 5.60 7.64
N SER A 632 7.21 6.57 8.34
CA SER A 632 8.63 6.93 8.18
C SER A 632 9.60 5.78 8.52
N LEU A 633 9.27 4.92 9.48
CA LEU A 633 10.07 3.72 9.78
C LEU A 633 9.99 2.72 8.63
N ALA A 634 8.80 2.49 8.09
CA ALA A 634 8.63 1.64 6.91
C ALA A 634 9.44 2.19 5.72
N THR A 635 9.42 3.50 5.48
CA THR A 635 10.21 4.13 4.42
C THR A 635 11.72 3.97 4.64
N SER A 636 12.23 4.15 5.87
CA SER A 636 13.64 3.87 6.18
C SER A 636 14.00 2.38 5.99
N TYR A 637 13.16 1.45 6.43
CA TYR A 637 13.39 0.01 6.18
C TYR A 637 13.35 -0.33 4.68
N LYS A 638 12.45 0.28 3.89
CA LYS A 638 12.45 0.11 2.43
C LYS A 638 13.77 0.59 1.82
N ASN A 639 14.24 1.78 2.20
CA ASN A 639 15.49 2.36 1.70
C ASN A 639 16.71 1.51 2.09
N MET A 640 16.73 0.91 3.29
CA MET A 640 17.74 -0.09 3.68
C MET A 640 17.63 -1.38 2.85
N GLY A 641 16.41 -1.82 2.52
CA GLY A 641 16.18 -2.94 1.61
C GLY A 641 16.77 -2.67 0.23
N ASP A 642 16.50 -1.48 -0.33
CA ASP A 642 17.03 -1.04 -1.63
C ASP A 642 18.57 -1.00 -1.63
N LEU A 643 19.18 -0.55 -0.53
CA LEU A 643 20.63 -0.58 -0.32
C LEU A 643 21.19 -2.00 -0.28
N TYR A 644 20.62 -2.89 0.54
CA TYR A 644 21.10 -4.27 0.62
C TYR A 644 20.90 -5.03 -0.69
N ASN A 645 19.84 -4.74 -1.45
CA ASN A 645 19.63 -5.31 -2.77
C ASN A 645 20.72 -4.86 -3.76
N ASN A 646 21.02 -3.56 -3.81
CA ASN A 646 22.11 -3.01 -4.63
C ASN A 646 23.51 -3.48 -4.19
N MET A 647 23.66 -3.98 -2.97
CA MET A 647 24.87 -4.61 -2.45
C MET A 647 24.95 -6.14 -2.71
N GLY A 648 23.90 -6.76 -3.27
CA GLY A 648 23.82 -8.22 -3.45
C GLY A 648 23.58 -9.01 -2.15
N GLU A 649 23.20 -8.33 -1.07
CA GLU A 649 22.93 -8.88 0.26
C GLU A 649 21.44 -9.27 0.41
N TYR A 650 20.93 -10.07 -0.53
CA TYR A 650 19.50 -10.31 -0.75
C TYR A 650 18.71 -10.73 0.50
N ALA A 651 19.30 -11.55 1.38
CA ALA A 651 18.64 -11.97 2.63
C ALA A 651 18.40 -10.80 3.60
N LYS A 652 19.31 -9.82 3.65
CA LYS A 652 19.12 -8.59 4.44
C LYS A 652 18.10 -7.67 3.78
N ALA A 653 18.11 -7.61 2.44
CA ALA A 653 17.14 -6.84 1.67
C ALA A 653 15.70 -7.31 1.95
N LEU A 654 15.44 -8.62 1.82
CA LEU A 654 14.16 -9.23 2.16
C LEU A 654 13.74 -8.92 3.60
N SER A 655 14.61 -9.13 4.59
CA SER A 655 14.28 -8.84 6.00
C SER A 655 13.92 -7.37 6.26
N CYS A 656 14.51 -6.43 5.52
CA CYS A 656 14.16 -5.02 5.62
C CYS A 656 12.82 -4.71 4.92
N TYR A 657 12.57 -5.25 3.73
CA TYR A 657 11.29 -5.10 3.04
C TYR A 657 10.13 -5.76 3.79
N GLU A 658 10.34 -6.93 4.40
CA GLU A 658 9.35 -7.63 5.23
C GLU A 658 8.94 -6.81 6.45
N LYS A 659 9.90 -6.17 7.15
CA LYS A 659 9.59 -5.22 8.24
C LYS A 659 8.84 -3.99 7.76
N SER A 660 9.21 -3.44 6.60
CA SER A 660 8.48 -2.33 5.99
C SER A 660 7.04 -2.71 5.64
N LEU A 661 6.85 -3.92 5.09
CA LEU A 661 5.56 -4.49 4.74
C LEU A 661 4.70 -4.74 5.98
N GLU A 662 5.24 -5.33 7.03
CA GLU A 662 4.54 -5.58 8.30
C GLU A 662 4.03 -4.28 8.93
N ILE A 663 4.86 -3.23 8.94
CA ILE A 663 4.46 -1.90 9.42
C ILE A 663 3.32 -1.35 8.55
N ARG A 664 3.48 -1.37 7.22
CA ARG A 664 2.47 -0.81 6.30
C ARG A 664 1.14 -1.54 6.38
N GLN A 665 1.13 -2.87 6.40
CA GLN A 665 -0.08 -3.69 6.55
C GLN A 665 -0.87 -3.42 7.84
N LYS A 666 -0.23 -2.83 8.87
CA LYS A 666 -0.90 -2.40 10.11
C LYS A 666 -1.45 -0.97 10.07
N THR A 667 -1.05 -0.15 9.09
CA THR A 667 -1.39 1.28 9.01
C THR A 667 -2.27 1.66 7.82
N ILE A 668 -2.21 0.91 6.73
CA ILE A 668 -2.90 1.23 5.48
C ILE A 668 -3.69 0.00 4.98
N PRO A 669 -4.84 0.20 4.32
CA PRO A 669 -5.63 -0.89 3.75
C PRO A 669 -4.83 -1.85 2.86
N SER A 670 -5.30 -3.09 2.75
CA SER A 670 -4.68 -4.15 1.93
C SER A 670 -4.60 -3.79 0.44
N ASN A 671 -5.46 -2.88 -0.02
CA ASN A 671 -5.51 -2.27 -1.35
C ASN A 671 -4.92 -0.84 -1.37
N HIS A 672 -3.78 -0.59 -0.73
CA HIS A 672 -3.11 0.72 -0.79
C HIS A 672 -1.86 0.71 -1.70
N PRO A 673 -1.62 1.74 -2.56
CA PRO A 673 -0.54 1.73 -3.55
C PRO A 673 0.88 1.49 -2.98
N ASP A 674 1.18 2.00 -1.79
CA ASP A 674 2.48 1.76 -1.12
C ASP A 674 2.82 0.26 -0.94
N LEU A 675 1.82 -0.62 -0.79
CA LEU A 675 2.04 -2.06 -0.72
C LEU A 675 2.52 -2.62 -2.07
N THR A 676 2.03 -2.09 -3.19
CA THR A 676 2.48 -2.43 -4.54
C THR A 676 3.98 -2.21 -4.72
N SER A 677 4.51 -1.08 -4.24
CA SER A 677 5.96 -0.80 -4.33
C SER A 677 6.78 -1.82 -3.55
N LEU A 678 6.34 -2.19 -2.34
CA LEU A 678 7.02 -3.20 -1.53
C LEU A 678 6.96 -4.60 -2.15
N TYR A 679 5.80 -5.02 -2.67
CA TYR A 679 5.67 -6.29 -3.38
C TYR A 679 6.48 -6.33 -4.67
N LYS A 680 6.55 -5.23 -5.44
CA LYS A 680 7.45 -5.10 -6.60
C LYS A 680 8.92 -5.26 -6.18
N ASN A 681 9.36 -4.64 -5.09
CA ASN A 681 10.74 -4.75 -4.61
C ASN A 681 11.08 -6.17 -4.12
N ILE A 682 10.20 -6.79 -3.32
CA ILE A 682 10.36 -8.18 -2.84
C ILE A 682 10.39 -9.16 -4.03
N GLY A 683 9.48 -9.00 -5.01
CA GLY A 683 9.48 -9.79 -6.24
C GLY A 683 10.78 -9.61 -7.05
N GLY A 684 11.32 -8.40 -7.09
CA GLY A 684 12.62 -8.09 -7.69
C GLY A 684 13.77 -8.86 -7.03
N VAL A 685 13.84 -8.88 -5.70
CA VAL A 685 14.87 -9.66 -4.97
C VAL A 685 14.74 -11.16 -5.26
N TYR A 686 13.52 -11.71 -5.24
CA TYR A 686 13.32 -13.12 -5.57
C TYR A 686 13.68 -13.46 -7.02
N ASN A 687 13.51 -12.53 -7.97
CA ASN A 687 13.95 -12.68 -9.35
C ASN A 687 15.49 -12.70 -9.47
N GLU A 688 16.20 -11.81 -8.77
CA GLU A 688 17.68 -11.83 -8.73
C GLU A 688 18.25 -13.01 -7.92
N MET A 689 17.47 -13.60 -7.01
CA MET A 689 17.78 -14.88 -6.36
C MET A 689 17.42 -16.11 -7.22
N GLY A 690 16.85 -15.94 -8.42
CA GLY A 690 16.42 -17.04 -9.29
C GLY A 690 15.24 -17.86 -8.75
N GLU A 691 14.55 -17.38 -7.71
CA GLU A 691 13.36 -18.00 -7.13
C GLU A 691 12.09 -17.53 -7.85
N TYR A 692 12.05 -17.75 -9.16
CA TYR A 692 11.09 -17.15 -10.09
C TYR A 692 9.61 -17.36 -9.71
N SER A 693 9.24 -18.48 -9.10
CA SER A 693 7.87 -18.73 -8.63
C SER A 693 7.42 -17.81 -7.50
N LYS A 694 8.32 -17.48 -6.56
CA LYS A 694 8.05 -16.47 -5.53
C LYS A 694 8.02 -15.07 -6.13
N ALA A 695 8.93 -14.78 -7.06
CA ALA A 695 8.95 -13.50 -7.78
C ALA A 695 7.62 -13.23 -8.48
N LEU A 696 7.09 -14.22 -9.24
CA LEU A 696 5.77 -14.15 -9.87
C LEU A 696 4.67 -13.91 -8.82
N SER A 697 4.60 -14.70 -7.74
CA SER A 697 3.56 -14.54 -6.71
C SER A 697 3.54 -13.13 -6.07
N PHE A 698 4.70 -12.51 -5.87
CA PHE A 698 4.77 -11.13 -5.36
C PHE A 698 4.41 -10.08 -6.42
N PHE A 699 4.82 -10.26 -7.68
CA PHE A 699 4.38 -9.38 -8.77
C PHE A 699 2.89 -9.51 -9.10
N GLU A 700 2.30 -10.70 -8.92
CA GLU A 700 0.86 -10.95 -9.07
C GLU A 700 0.06 -10.23 -7.99
N LYS A 701 0.49 -10.25 -6.73
CA LYS A 701 -0.11 -9.42 -5.66
C LYS A 701 -0.02 -7.92 -5.95
N ALA A 702 1.12 -7.46 -6.47
CA ALA A 702 1.27 -6.07 -6.89
C ALA A 702 0.35 -5.73 -8.09
N LEU A 703 0.12 -6.67 -8.99
CA LEU A 703 -0.79 -6.51 -10.13
C LEU A 703 -2.25 -6.44 -9.68
N GLU A 704 -2.69 -7.35 -8.81
CA GLU A 704 -4.03 -7.39 -8.23
C GLU A 704 -4.39 -6.06 -7.53
N ILE A 705 -3.48 -5.53 -6.71
CA ILE A 705 -3.64 -4.23 -6.05
C ILE A 705 -3.74 -3.09 -7.07
N CYS A 706 -2.91 -3.08 -8.12
CA CYS A 706 -3.03 -2.10 -9.21
C CYS A 706 -4.35 -2.21 -9.99
N GLN A 707 -4.93 -3.40 -10.13
CA GLN A 707 -6.20 -3.62 -10.83
C GLN A 707 -7.42 -3.17 -10.01
N ASN A 708 -7.33 -3.22 -8.68
CA ASN A 708 -8.46 -2.93 -7.78
C ASN A 708 -8.55 -1.45 -7.37
N ILE A 709 -7.42 -0.72 -7.30
CA ILE A 709 -7.41 0.69 -6.86
C ILE A 709 -7.63 1.65 -8.02
N ILE A 710 -6.91 1.39 -9.12
CA ILE A 710 -6.68 2.38 -10.14
C ILE A 710 -7.66 2.12 -11.28
N PRO A 711 -8.25 3.15 -11.92
CA PRO A 711 -8.85 2.96 -13.24
C PRO A 711 -7.89 2.16 -14.13
N LEU A 712 -8.43 1.29 -15.00
CA LEU A 712 -7.71 0.30 -15.83
C LEU A 712 -6.56 0.83 -16.73
N ASN A 713 -6.26 2.13 -16.61
CA ASN A 713 -5.52 3.01 -17.49
C ASN A 713 -4.41 3.77 -16.73
N HIS A 714 -3.58 3.09 -15.91
CA HIS A 714 -2.45 3.73 -15.20
C HIS A 714 -1.08 3.09 -15.50
N SER A 715 -0.02 3.89 -15.43
CA SER A 715 1.36 3.52 -15.76
C SER A 715 1.89 2.38 -14.87
N ASP A 716 1.50 2.33 -13.60
CA ASP A 716 1.88 1.27 -12.67
C ASP A 716 1.45 -0.14 -13.10
N LEU A 717 0.32 -0.25 -13.82
CA LEU A 717 -0.21 -1.52 -14.32
C LEU A 717 0.71 -2.07 -15.43
N ALA A 718 1.16 -1.21 -16.34
CA ALA A 718 2.15 -1.55 -17.35
C ALA A 718 3.51 -1.94 -16.74
N THR A 719 3.92 -1.29 -15.64
CA THR A 719 5.12 -1.68 -14.87
C THR A 719 4.97 -3.06 -14.25
N SER A 720 3.83 -3.38 -13.61
CA SER A 720 3.58 -4.71 -13.03
C SER A 720 3.63 -5.82 -14.09
N TYR A 721 2.98 -5.62 -15.24
CA TYR A 721 3.07 -6.56 -16.36
C TYR A 721 4.49 -6.69 -16.92
N SER A 722 5.24 -5.59 -17.02
CA SER A 722 6.64 -5.63 -17.47
C SER A 722 7.53 -6.44 -16.53
N ASN A 723 7.35 -6.32 -15.21
CA ASN A 723 8.11 -7.11 -14.24
C ASN A 723 7.83 -8.62 -14.38
N ILE A 724 6.56 -9.01 -14.57
CA ILE A 724 6.18 -10.40 -14.86
C ILE A 724 6.81 -10.89 -16.17
N GLY A 725 6.80 -10.06 -17.23
CA GLY A 725 7.46 -10.35 -18.50
C GLY A 725 8.97 -10.57 -18.38
N LEU A 726 9.65 -9.80 -17.53
CA LEU A 726 11.08 -9.97 -17.24
C LEU A 726 11.39 -11.30 -16.55
N VAL A 727 10.54 -11.74 -15.62
CA VAL A 727 10.67 -13.07 -14.98
C VAL A 727 10.51 -14.19 -16.01
N TYR A 728 9.47 -14.14 -16.85
CA TYR A 728 9.29 -15.16 -17.90
C TYR A 728 10.44 -15.16 -18.93
N ASN A 729 11.04 -14.01 -19.23
CA ASN A 729 12.23 -13.91 -20.08
C ASN A 729 13.45 -14.60 -19.43
N LYS A 730 13.67 -14.40 -18.12
CA LYS A 730 14.73 -15.09 -17.35
C LYS A 730 14.47 -16.61 -17.24
N MET A 731 13.21 -17.03 -17.24
CA MET A 731 12.78 -18.44 -17.31
C MET A 731 12.81 -19.03 -18.74
N GLY A 732 13.22 -18.27 -19.76
CA GLY A 732 13.25 -18.74 -21.15
C GLY A 732 11.86 -19.00 -21.77
N GLU A 733 10.78 -18.57 -21.13
CA GLU A 733 9.40 -18.70 -21.62
C GLU A 733 9.02 -17.49 -22.48
N TYR A 734 9.77 -17.30 -23.56
CA TYR A 734 9.77 -16.08 -24.38
C TYR A 734 8.39 -15.69 -24.92
N SER A 735 7.52 -16.65 -25.26
CA SER A 735 6.16 -16.38 -25.73
C SER A 735 5.26 -15.75 -24.64
N LYS A 736 5.39 -16.19 -23.38
CA LYS A 736 4.71 -15.53 -22.25
C LYS A 736 5.31 -14.17 -21.98
N ALA A 737 6.64 -14.04 -22.02
CA ALA A 737 7.32 -12.77 -21.83
C ALA A 737 6.82 -11.71 -22.84
N LEU A 738 6.76 -12.05 -24.13
CA LEU A 738 6.18 -11.20 -25.17
C LEU A 738 4.73 -10.82 -24.85
N SER A 739 3.85 -11.79 -24.56
CA SER A 739 2.45 -11.50 -24.24
C SER A 739 2.27 -10.53 -23.06
N PHE A 740 3.13 -10.60 -22.05
CA PHE A 740 3.11 -9.65 -20.92
C PHE A 740 3.67 -8.27 -21.29
N PHE A 741 4.74 -8.19 -22.11
CA PHE A 741 5.24 -6.91 -22.60
C PHE A 741 4.31 -6.24 -23.63
N GLU A 742 3.58 -7.01 -24.42
CA GLU A 742 2.56 -6.52 -25.36
C GLU A 742 1.39 -5.88 -24.61
N LYS A 743 0.89 -6.52 -23.53
CA LYS A 743 -0.10 -5.90 -22.63
C LYS A 743 0.40 -4.60 -22.01
N ALA A 744 1.65 -4.59 -21.53
CA ALA A 744 2.26 -3.37 -20.98
C ALA A 744 2.39 -2.26 -22.04
N LEU A 745 2.72 -2.61 -23.28
CA LEU A 745 2.78 -1.69 -24.40
C LEU A 745 1.39 -1.13 -24.76
N GLU A 746 0.37 -1.98 -24.88
CA GLU A 746 -1.01 -1.60 -25.18
C GLU A 746 -1.57 -0.59 -24.15
N ILE A 747 -1.37 -0.88 -22.87
CA ILE A 747 -1.73 0.02 -21.76
C ILE A 747 -1.02 1.37 -21.93
N CYS A 748 0.31 1.38 -22.13
CA CYS A 748 1.04 2.62 -22.36
C CYS A 748 0.57 3.38 -23.61
N GLN A 749 0.19 2.70 -24.69
CA GLN A 749 -0.28 3.32 -25.94
C GLN A 749 -1.66 3.98 -25.81
N ASN A 750 -2.53 3.44 -24.95
CA ASN A 750 -3.87 3.97 -24.73
C ASN A 750 -3.89 5.19 -23.81
N ILE A 751 -2.90 5.32 -22.92
CA ILE A 751 -2.86 6.37 -21.89
C ILE A 751 -1.91 7.52 -22.26
N LEU A 752 -0.71 7.19 -22.74
CA LEU A 752 0.42 8.11 -22.76
C LEU A 752 0.62 8.71 -24.15
N PRO A 753 1.11 9.97 -24.25
CA PRO A 753 1.52 10.56 -25.51
C PRO A 753 2.51 9.65 -26.28
N SER A 754 2.45 9.67 -27.61
CA SER A 754 3.21 8.75 -28.48
C SER A 754 4.75 8.86 -28.36
N ASN A 755 5.25 9.92 -27.71
CA ASN A 755 6.65 10.16 -27.39
C ASN A 755 7.00 9.86 -25.91
N HIS A 756 6.10 9.33 -25.09
CA HIS A 756 6.36 9.13 -23.66
C HIS A 756 7.44 8.06 -23.40
N PRO A 757 8.43 8.29 -22.52
CA PRO A 757 9.52 7.34 -22.25
C PRO A 757 9.09 5.91 -21.91
N SER A 758 7.97 5.71 -21.21
CA SER A 758 7.46 4.37 -20.87
C SER A 758 7.16 3.48 -22.10
N LEU A 759 6.76 4.08 -23.23
CA LEU A 759 6.56 3.34 -24.50
C LEU A 759 7.89 2.75 -25.00
N ALA A 760 8.98 3.54 -24.91
CA ALA A 760 10.32 3.10 -25.26
C ALA A 760 10.84 2.01 -24.30
N THR A 761 10.48 2.05 -23.02
CA THR A 761 10.77 0.95 -22.08
C THR A 761 10.13 -0.37 -22.55
N SER A 762 8.84 -0.35 -22.90
CA SER A 762 8.13 -1.54 -23.40
C SER A 762 8.74 -2.04 -24.71
N TYR A 763 9.02 -1.17 -25.69
CA TYR A 763 9.71 -1.56 -26.92
C TYR A 763 11.11 -2.14 -26.68
N ASN A 764 11.90 -1.55 -25.77
CA ASN A 764 13.21 -2.09 -25.41
C ASN A 764 13.10 -3.50 -24.80
N ASN A 765 12.11 -3.75 -23.95
CA ASN A 765 11.89 -5.06 -23.33
C ASN A 765 11.47 -6.12 -24.36
N ILE A 766 10.62 -5.77 -25.33
CA ILE A 766 10.27 -6.63 -26.46
C ILE A 766 11.52 -6.92 -27.32
N GLY A 767 12.33 -5.90 -27.62
CA GLY A 767 13.60 -6.04 -28.36
C GLY A 767 14.59 -6.99 -27.68
N LEU A 768 14.67 -6.96 -26.34
CA LEU A 768 15.48 -7.89 -25.55
C LEU A 768 15.04 -9.35 -25.71
N VAL A 769 13.73 -9.63 -25.76
CA VAL A 769 13.23 -11.00 -25.96
C VAL A 769 13.55 -11.49 -27.37
N TYR A 770 13.33 -10.68 -28.40
CA TYR A 770 13.69 -11.06 -29.78
C TYR A 770 15.20 -11.30 -29.96
N ASN A 771 16.06 -10.55 -29.25
CA ASN A 771 17.51 -10.83 -29.21
C ASN A 771 17.80 -12.22 -28.63
N LYS A 772 17.11 -12.63 -27.55
CA LYS A 772 17.24 -13.97 -26.95
C LYS A 772 16.64 -15.09 -27.81
N MET A 773 15.70 -14.75 -28.69
CA MET A 773 15.14 -15.65 -29.70
C MET A 773 15.93 -15.66 -31.02
N GLY A 774 17.07 -14.96 -31.12
CA GLY A 774 17.91 -14.93 -32.33
C GLY A 774 17.32 -14.13 -33.50
N GLU A 775 16.17 -13.49 -33.32
CA GLU A 775 15.47 -12.69 -34.34
C GLU A 775 16.02 -11.25 -34.34
N TYR A 776 17.31 -11.12 -34.67
CA TYR A 776 18.08 -9.89 -34.48
C TYR A 776 17.55 -8.68 -35.26
N SER A 777 16.99 -8.90 -36.46
CA SER A 777 16.36 -7.83 -37.27
C SER A 777 15.11 -7.26 -36.61
N ILE A 778 14.26 -8.12 -36.04
CA ILE A 778 13.07 -7.71 -35.29
C ILE A 778 13.49 -6.98 -34.01
N SER A 779 14.47 -7.52 -33.29
CA SER A 779 15.07 -6.89 -32.10
C SER A 779 15.56 -5.47 -32.37
N LEU A 780 16.36 -5.27 -33.44
CA LEU A 780 16.82 -3.93 -33.85
C LEU A 780 15.64 -3.00 -34.15
N SER A 781 14.62 -3.45 -34.90
CA SER A 781 13.47 -2.60 -35.23
C SER A 781 12.69 -2.09 -34.00
N PHE A 782 12.65 -2.87 -32.91
CA PHE A 782 12.05 -2.44 -31.64
C PHE A 782 12.98 -1.52 -30.84
N HIS A 783 14.29 -1.79 -30.84
CA HIS A 783 15.27 -0.90 -30.22
C HIS A 783 15.38 0.45 -30.95
N GLU A 784 15.21 0.50 -32.27
CA GLU A 784 15.16 1.75 -33.06
C GLU A 784 13.94 2.61 -32.69
N LYS A 785 12.75 2.01 -32.52
CA LYS A 785 11.56 2.73 -32.02
C LYS A 785 11.77 3.29 -30.61
N ALA A 786 12.38 2.50 -29.71
CA ALA A 786 12.73 2.96 -28.38
C ALA A 786 13.75 4.12 -28.43
N LEU A 787 14.73 4.05 -29.35
CA LEU A 787 15.77 5.05 -29.51
C LEU A 787 15.21 6.37 -30.01
N GLU A 788 14.33 6.34 -31.01
CA GLU A 788 13.67 7.54 -31.56
C GLU A 788 12.88 8.29 -30.48
N ILE A 789 12.12 7.55 -29.65
CA ILE A 789 11.34 8.12 -28.55
C ILE A 789 12.28 8.75 -27.51
N TYR A 790 13.25 8.00 -26.98
CA TYR A 790 14.15 8.50 -25.94
C TYR A 790 15.01 9.67 -26.41
N GLN A 791 15.47 9.69 -27.67
CA GLN A 791 16.25 10.82 -28.21
C GLN A 791 15.43 12.11 -28.34
N LYS A 792 14.09 12.02 -28.42
CA LYS A 792 13.20 13.19 -28.48
C LYS A 792 12.79 13.73 -27.11
N THR A 793 12.83 12.91 -26.06
CA THR A 793 12.26 13.26 -24.74
C THR A 793 13.23 13.27 -23.58
N LEU A 794 14.39 12.62 -23.69
CA LEU A 794 15.37 12.53 -22.61
C LEU A 794 16.65 13.32 -22.94
N PRO A 795 17.37 13.84 -21.93
CA PRO A 795 18.70 14.42 -22.12
C PRO A 795 19.67 13.47 -22.82
N SER A 796 20.61 14.02 -23.60
CA SER A 796 21.52 13.24 -24.46
C SER A 796 22.39 12.21 -23.73
N ASN A 797 22.63 12.39 -22.42
CA ASN A 797 23.42 11.50 -21.56
C ASN A 797 22.57 10.59 -20.64
N HIS A 798 21.24 10.55 -20.80
CA HIS A 798 20.34 9.87 -19.87
C HIS A 798 20.57 8.34 -19.78
N PRO A 799 20.52 7.72 -18.58
CA PRO A 799 20.73 6.28 -18.36
C PRO A 799 19.96 5.34 -19.28
N HIS A 800 18.67 5.60 -19.52
CA HIS A 800 17.84 4.78 -20.41
C HIS A 800 18.40 4.71 -21.85
N LEU A 801 18.96 5.79 -22.38
CA LEU A 801 19.63 5.79 -23.69
C LEU A 801 20.93 4.96 -23.64
N ALA A 802 21.71 5.09 -22.57
CA ALA A 802 22.96 4.34 -22.41
C ALA A 802 22.69 2.82 -22.28
N ALA A 803 21.66 2.44 -21.51
CA ALA A 803 21.19 1.05 -21.41
C ALA A 803 20.68 0.51 -22.76
N LEU A 804 19.95 1.32 -23.53
CA LEU A 804 19.50 0.95 -24.87
C LEU A 804 20.67 0.75 -25.85
N TYR A 805 21.70 1.60 -25.82
CA TYR A 805 22.92 1.42 -26.61
C TYR A 805 23.71 0.16 -26.21
N ILE A 806 23.71 -0.23 -24.93
CA ILE A 806 24.24 -1.53 -24.50
C ILE A 806 23.46 -2.69 -25.13
N ASN A 807 22.12 -2.60 -25.16
CA ASN A 807 21.28 -3.65 -25.74
C ASN A 807 21.48 -3.76 -27.27
N ILE A 808 21.48 -2.64 -27.98
CA ILE A 808 21.78 -2.57 -29.43
C ILE A 808 23.16 -3.13 -29.74
N GLY A 809 24.19 -2.75 -28.94
CA GLY A 809 25.54 -3.29 -29.09
C GLY A 809 25.60 -4.81 -28.89
N SER A 810 24.84 -5.34 -27.92
CA SER A 810 24.71 -6.79 -27.72
C SER A 810 24.06 -7.50 -28.91
N VAL A 811 23.05 -6.90 -29.55
CA VAL A 811 22.44 -7.47 -30.78
C VAL A 811 23.48 -7.51 -31.91
N TYR A 812 24.21 -6.42 -32.14
CA TYR A 812 25.27 -6.41 -33.16
C TYR A 812 26.41 -7.41 -32.86
N ASN A 813 26.78 -7.59 -31.58
CA ASN A 813 27.76 -8.61 -31.20
C ASN A 813 27.26 -10.02 -31.52
N ASN A 814 25.99 -10.32 -31.22
CA ASN A 814 25.36 -11.61 -31.52
C ASN A 814 25.21 -11.87 -33.04
N MET A 815 25.12 -10.81 -33.85
CA MET A 815 25.15 -10.88 -35.32
C MET A 815 26.57 -11.04 -35.91
N GLY A 816 27.63 -10.85 -35.13
CA GLY A 816 29.02 -10.78 -35.63
C GLY A 816 29.41 -9.43 -36.24
N GLU A 817 28.58 -8.39 -36.08
CA GLU A 817 28.83 -7.01 -36.55
C GLU A 817 29.65 -6.21 -35.52
N TYR A 818 30.82 -6.76 -35.17
CA TYR A 818 31.62 -6.34 -34.01
C TYR A 818 31.98 -4.85 -33.98
N TRP A 819 32.16 -4.20 -35.14
CA TRP A 819 32.47 -2.77 -35.20
C TRP A 819 31.27 -1.90 -34.77
N LYS A 820 30.03 -2.29 -35.11
CA LYS A 820 28.81 -1.61 -34.66
C LYS A 820 28.57 -1.85 -33.17
N ALA A 821 28.90 -3.06 -32.70
CA ALA A 821 28.85 -3.41 -31.29
C ALA A 821 29.79 -2.53 -30.45
N LEU A 822 31.08 -2.42 -30.84
CA LEU A 822 32.05 -1.53 -30.20
C LEU A 822 31.54 -0.08 -30.16
N SER A 823 31.16 0.49 -31.31
CA SER A 823 30.68 1.88 -31.38
C SER A 823 29.45 2.14 -30.49
N SER A 824 28.54 1.18 -30.37
CA SER A 824 27.37 1.28 -29.50
C SER A 824 27.75 1.22 -28.01
N HIS A 825 28.66 0.31 -27.63
CA HIS A 825 29.13 0.19 -26.25
C HIS A 825 30.03 1.35 -25.81
N GLU A 826 30.86 1.89 -26.71
CA GLU A 826 31.68 3.08 -26.48
C GLU A 826 30.80 4.32 -26.25
N ARG A 827 29.74 4.50 -27.06
CA ARG A 827 28.77 5.58 -26.85
C ARG A 827 28.04 5.46 -25.51
N ALA A 828 27.63 4.25 -25.13
CA ALA A 828 27.03 4.01 -23.81
C ALA A 828 28.01 4.33 -22.67
N LEU A 829 29.29 3.98 -22.83
CA LEU A 829 30.34 4.29 -21.87
C LEU A 829 30.56 5.80 -21.72
N GLU A 830 30.66 6.55 -22.82
CA GLU A 830 30.79 8.01 -22.83
C GLU A 830 29.62 8.68 -22.08
N MET A 831 28.39 8.26 -22.39
CA MET A 831 27.19 8.75 -21.72
C MET A 831 27.26 8.55 -20.21
N TRP A 832 27.57 7.33 -19.75
CA TRP A 832 27.72 7.04 -18.32
C TRP A 832 28.89 7.82 -17.66
N GLN A 833 30.00 8.03 -18.36
CA GLN A 833 31.14 8.82 -17.86
C GLN A 833 30.81 10.31 -17.70
N ASN A 834 29.85 10.84 -18.46
CA ASN A 834 29.40 12.23 -18.34
C ASN A 834 28.51 12.49 -17.12
N ILE A 835 27.84 11.46 -16.57
CA ILE A 835 26.87 11.61 -15.46
C ILE A 835 27.30 10.94 -14.15
N LEU A 836 28.20 9.94 -14.18
CA LEU A 836 28.60 9.18 -12.99
C LEU A 836 30.09 9.38 -12.64
N PRO A 837 30.46 9.27 -11.35
CA PRO A 837 31.87 9.21 -10.95
C PRO A 837 32.63 8.05 -11.59
N SER A 838 33.92 8.25 -11.85
CA SER A 838 34.79 7.30 -12.56
C SER A 838 34.89 5.88 -11.97
N ASN A 839 34.48 5.68 -10.72
CA ASN A 839 34.45 4.40 -10.01
C ASN A 839 33.04 3.76 -9.95
N HIS A 840 31.99 4.37 -10.50
CA HIS A 840 30.62 3.89 -10.35
C HIS A 840 30.41 2.47 -10.94
N PRO A 841 29.72 1.54 -10.24
CA PRO A 841 29.49 0.17 -10.70
C PRO A 841 29.01 0.02 -12.15
N TYR A 842 28.03 0.84 -12.58
CA TYR A 842 27.49 0.80 -13.95
C TYR A 842 28.52 1.01 -15.07
N LEU A 843 29.66 1.68 -14.82
CA LEU A 843 30.76 1.79 -15.80
C LEU A 843 31.41 0.44 -16.12
N ALA A 844 31.34 -0.54 -15.21
CA ALA A 844 31.86 -1.88 -15.44
C ALA A 844 31.10 -2.64 -16.53
N THR A 845 29.81 -2.34 -16.76
CA THR A 845 28.98 -3.06 -17.74
C THR A 845 29.42 -2.78 -19.18
N PRO A 846 29.53 -1.51 -19.67
CA PRO A 846 30.09 -1.22 -20.98
C PRO A 846 31.51 -1.79 -21.17
N TYR A 847 32.39 -1.66 -20.19
CA TYR A 847 33.73 -2.26 -20.27
C TYR A 847 33.69 -3.78 -20.40
N SER A 848 32.81 -4.46 -19.66
CA SER A 848 32.65 -5.91 -19.81
C SER A 848 32.07 -6.29 -21.18
N GLN A 849 31.17 -5.51 -21.77
CA GLN A 849 30.64 -5.77 -23.11
C GLN A 849 31.69 -5.54 -24.20
N ILE A 850 32.48 -4.46 -24.12
CA ILE A 850 33.62 -4.21 -25.01
C ILE A 850 34.65 -5.35 -24.90
N GLY A 851 34.91 -5.85 -23.69
CA GLY A 851 35.75 -7.03 -23.47
C GLY A 851 35.21 -8.28 -24.17
N LEU A 852 33.90 -8.54 -24.10
CA LEU A 852 33.24 -9.66 -24.80
C LEU A 852 33.32 -9.52 -26.33
N VAL A 853 33.24 -8.30 -26.88
CA VAL A 853 33.44 -8.10 -28.33
C VAL A 853 34.87 -8.43 -28.73
N TYR A 854 35.89 -7.99 -27.97
CA TYR A 854 37.28 -8.35 -28.24
C TYR A 854 37.59 -9.84 -28.03
N ASP A 855 36.89 -10.51 -27.10
CA ASP A 855 36.96 -11.96 -26.90
C ASP A 855 36.32 -12.76 -28.07
N ASN A 856 35.36 -12.15 -28.77
CA ASN A 856 34.77 -12.68 -30.00
C ASN A 856 35.59 -12.37 -31.26
N THR A 857 36.41 -11.32 -31.27
CA THR A 857 37.38 -11.03 -32.35
C THR A 857 38.75 -11.68 -32.14
N GLU A 858 38.89 -12.56 -31.15
CA GLU A 858 40.13 -13.25 -30.75
C GLU A 858 41.27 -12.30 -30.28
N GLU A 859 40.96 -11.04 -29.98
CA GLU A 859 41.88 -10.03 -29.46
C GLU A 859 42.03 -10.13 -27.93
N TYR A 860 42.38 -11.33 -27.44
CA TYR A 860 42.34 -11.71 -26.03
C TYR A 860 43.09 -10.76 -25.07
N SER A 861 44.18 -10.11 -25.51
CA SER A 861 44.91 -9.13 -24.70
C SER A 861 44.12 -7.85 -24.44
N LYS A 862 43.33 -7.39 -25.43
CA LYS A 862 42.38 -6.28 -25.24
C LYS A 862 41.21 -6.72 -24.38
N ALA A 863 40.67 -7.91 -24.62
CA ALA A 863 39.57 -8.47 -23.83
C ALA A 863 39.92 -8.52 -22.32
N LEU A 864 41.09 -9.05 -21.97
CA LEU A 864 41.60 -9.05 -20.59
C LEU A 864 41.69 -7.63 -20.01
N SER A 865 42.34 -6.70 -20.72
CA SER A 865 42.47 -5.29 -20.28
C SER A 865 41.11 -4.63 -19.99
N PHE A 866 40.09 -4.90 -20.79
CA PHE A 866 38.74 -4.37 -20.58
C PHE A 866 37.98 -5.07 -19.44
N HIS A 867 38.11 -6.39 -19.30
CA HIS A 867 37.54 -7.13 -18.17
C HIS A 867 38.21 -6.80 -16.84
N GLU A 868 39.53 -6.55 -16.81
CA GLU A 868 40.28 -6.12 -15.64
C GLU A 868 39.87 -4.70 -15.18
N LYS A 869 39.58 -3.79 -16.11
CA LYS A 869 38.97 -2.48 -15.77
C LYS A 869 37.59 -2.64 -15.14
N ALA A 870 36.73 -3.46 -15.73
CA ALA A 870 35.40 -3.76 -15.17
C ALA A 870 35.48 -4.41 -13.78
N LEU A 871 36.42 -5.33 -13.58
CA LEU A 871 36.72 -5.92 -12.27
C LEU A 871 37.19 -4.87 -11.26
N THR A 872 38.18 -4.04 -11.62
CA THR A 872 38.76 -3.01 -10.74
C THR A 872 37.72 -1.99 -10.26
N ILE A 873 36.75 -1.64 -11.10
CA ILE A 873 35.62 -0.77 -10.74
C ILE A 873 34.73 -1.45 -9.70
N ARG A 874 34.35 -2.71 -9.96
CA ARG A 874 33.50 -3.50 -9.06
C ARG A 874 34.18 -3.79 -7.71
N GLU A 875 35.46 -4.17 -7.70
CA GLU A 875 36.23 -4.45 -6.46
C GLU A 875 36.39 -3.22 -5.56
N LYS A 876 36.31 -1.99 -6.11
CA LYS A 876 36.40 -0.74 -5.35
C LYS A 876 35.08 -0.27 -4.74
N THR A 877 33.93 -0.73 -5.25
CA THR A 877 32.61 -0.18 -4.91
C THR A 877 31.61 -1.20 -4.40
N LEU A 878 31.74 -2.46 -4.81
CA LEU A 878 30.85 -3.54 -4.41
C LEU A 878 31.45 -4.36 -3.25
N PRO A 879 30.62 -4.95 -2.38
CA PRO A 879 31.08 -5.94 -1.41
C PRO A 879 31.82 -7.11 -2.08
N SER A 880 32.82 -7.67 -1.40
CA SER A 880 33.67 -8.77 -1.94
C SER A 880 32.92 -10.04 -2.38
N ASN A 881 31.68 -10.19 -1.95
CA ASN A 881 30.75 -11.29 -2.25
C ASN A 881 29.65 -10.91 -3.27
N HIS A 882 29.68 -9.71 -3.85
CA HIS A 882 28.65 -9.24 -4.78
C HIS A 882 28.64 -10.08 -6.08
N PRO A 883 27.47 -10.54 -6.59
CA PRO A 883 27.36 -11.37 -7.81
C PRO A 883 28.10 -10.82 -9.06
N ASP A 884 28.05 -9.51 -9.33
CA ASP A 884 28.84 -8.84 -10.38
C ASP A 884 30.34 -9.14 -10.40
N LEU A 885 30.99 -9.37 -9.24
CA LEU A 885 32.40 -9.77 -9.18
C LEU A 885 32.59 -11.17 -9.79
N ALA A 886 31.64 -12.07 -9.54
CA ALA A 886 31.64 -13.39 -10.18
C ALA A 886 31.46 -13.30 -11.70
N ILE A 887 30.71 -12.32 -12.22
CA ILE A 887 30.62 -12.06 -13.67
C ILE A 887 31.99 -11.65 -14.22
N SER A 888 32.66 -10.67 -13.59
CA SER A 888 34.00 -10.23 -14.01
C SER A 888 35.03 -11.37 -13.99
N TYR A 889 35.13 -12.10 -12.87
CA TYR A 889 36.04 -13.24 -12.77
C TYR A 889 35.70 -14.35 -13.78
N ASN A 890 34.42 -14.62 -14.02
CA ASN A 890 34.02 -15.62 -15.00
C ASN A 890 34.44 -15.25 -16.43
N ASN A 891 34.33 -13.97 -16.82
CA ASN A 891 34.74 -13.50 -18.15
C ASN A 891 36.26 -13.58 -18.31
N ILE A 892 37.03 -13.15 -17.30
CA ILE A 892 38.51 -13.30 -17.29
C ILE A 892 38.93 -14.78 -17.37
N GLY A 893 38.26 -15.67 -16.62
CA GLY A 893 38.49 -17.11 -16.69
C GLY A 893 38.19 -17.68 -18.08
N GLY A 894 37.13 -17.21 -18.74
CA GLY A 894 36.78 -17.58 -20.11
C GLY A 894 37.86 -17.23 -21.13
N VAL A 895 38.43 -16.02 -21.05
CA VAL A 895 39.55 -15.62 -21.92
C VAL A 895 40.78 -16.49 -21.64
N TYR A 896 41.15 -16.72 -20.37
CA TYR A 896 42.28 -17.60 -20.05
C TYR A 896 42.08 -19.05 -20.51
N ASN A 897 40.84 -19.55 -20.53
CA ASN A 897 40.52 -20.87 -21.09
C ASN A 897 40.79 -20.92 -22.60
N LYS A 898 40.38 -19.88 -23.35
CA LYS A 898 40.64 -19.78 -24.80
C LYS A 898 42.12 -19.64 -25.12
N THR A 899 42.91 -18.96 -24.28
CA THR A 899 44.37 -18.84 -24.46
C THR A 899 45.16 -20.07 -23.99
N GLY A 900 44.50 -21.11 -23.44
CA GLY A 900 45.13 -22.33 -22.94
C GLY A 900 45.77 -22.20 -21.54
N GLU A 901 45.58 -21.08 -20.85
CA GLU A 901 46.08 -20.86 -19.48
C GLU A 901 45.12 -21.47 -18.44
N TYR A 902 44.87 -22.78 -18.55
CA TYR A 902 43.82 -23.49 -17.82
C TYR A 902 43.91 -23.37 -16.28
N SER A 903 45.10 -23.27 -15.71
CA SER A 903 45.28 -23.08 -14.26
C SER A 903 44.77 -21.72 -13.77
N LYS A 904 44.98 -20.64 -14.55
CA LYS A 904 44.38 -19.33 -14.27
C LYS A 904 42.87 -19.38 -14.49
N ALA A 905 42.42 -20.00 -15.58
CA ALA A 905 41.00 -20.14 -15.88
C ALA A 905 40.23 -20.81 -14.74
N LEU A 906 40.72 -21.96 -14.23
CA LEU A 906 40.16 -22.62 -13.05
C LEU A 906 40.13 -21.70 -11.84
N SER A 907 41.24 -21.05 -11.48
CA SER A 907 41.30 -20.15 -10.31
C SER A 907 40.28 -19.00 -10.39
N TYR A 908 40.07 -18.42 -11.57
CA TYR A 908 39.08 -17.36 -11.78
C TYR A 908 37.64 -17.89 -11.73
N HIS A 909 37.35 -19.04 -12.35
CA HIS A 909 36.00 -19.65 -12.27
C HIS A 909 35.68 -20.17 -10.86
N GLU A 910 36.67 -20.64 -10.09
CA GLU A 910 36.52 -21.05 -8.69
C GLU A 910 36.18 -19.86 -7.79
N LYS A 911 36.85 -18.70 -7.95
CA LYS A 911 36.46 -17.45 -7.27
C LYS A 911 35.03 -17.04 -7.59
N ALA A 912 34.64 -17.09 -8.88
CA ALA A 912 33.27 -16.81 -9.30
C ALA A 912 32.24 -17.77 -8.66
N LEU A 913 32.58 -19.07 -8.59
CA LEU A 913 31.75 -20.08 -7.94
C LEU A 913 31.65 -19.85 -6.42
N GLU A 914 32.75 -19.50 -5.74
CA GLU A 914 32.75 -19.23 -4.29
C GLU A 914 31.84 -18.06 -3.93
N ILE A 915 31.93 -16.95 -4.70
CA ILE A 915 31.06 -15.79 -4.55
C ILE A 915 29.60 -16.17 -4.70
N ARG A 916 29.24 -16.82 -5.83
CA ARG A 916 27.87 -17.25 -6.11
C ARG A 916 27.32 -18.21 -5.04
N ARG A 917 28.15 -19.11 -4.50
CA ARG A 917 27.76 -20.02 -3.40
C ARG A 917 27.52 -19.33 -2.05
N LYS A 918 28.03 -18.11 -1.84
CA LYS A 918 27.82 -17.34 -0.60
C LYS A 918 26.59 -16.44 -0.67
N THR A 919 26.22 -15.92 -1.85
CA THR A 919 25.12 -14.94 -1.99
C THR A 919 23.85 -15.48 -2.65
N LEU A 920 23.93 -16.55 -3.44
CA LEU A 920 22.80 -17.09 -4.19
C LEU A 920 22.30 -18.41 -3.59
N PRO A 921 20.99 -18.73 -3.68
CA PRO A 921 20.47 -20.05 -3.31
C PRO A 921 21.21 -21.18 -4.04
N SER A 922 21.30 -22.36 -3.43
CA SER A 922 21.96 -23.54 -4.03
C SER A 922 21.31 -24.03 -5.34
N SER A 923 20.09 -23.59 -5.62
CA SER A 923 19.30 -23.80 -6.83
C SER A 923 19.58 -22.77 -7.94
N HIS A 924 20.33 -21.70 -7.69
CA HIS A 924 20.41 -20.56 -8.59
C HIS A 924 21.09 -20.90 -9.96
N PRO A 925 20.52 -20.49 -11.12
CA PRO A 925 21.07 -20.79 -12.45
C PRO A 925 22.54 -20.37 -12.67
N ASP A 926 23.00 -19.24 -12.13
CA ASP A 926 24.42 -18.86 -12.14
C ASP A 926 25.40 -19.90 -11.59
N LEU A 927 24.98 -20.77 -10.65
CA LEU A 927 25.81 -21.89 -10.19
C LEU A 927 25.99 -22.92 -11.30
N THR A 928 24.95 -23.22 -12.08
CA THR A 928 25.00 -24.01 -13.33
C THR A 928 26.05 -23.44 -14.27
N THR A 929 26.06 -22.12 -14.48
CA THR A 929 27.04 -21.43 -15.35
C THR A 929 28.47 -21.59 -14.84
N SER A 930 28.71 -21.40 -13.54
CA SER A 930 30.05 -21.61 -12.94
C SER A 930 30.53 -23.05 -13.10
N TYR A 931 29.69 -24.04 -12.78
CA TYR A 931 30.06 -25.46 -12.93
C TYR A 931 30.26 -25.85 -14.38
N ASN A 932 29.44 -25.35 -15.31
CA ASN A 932 29.63 -25.54 -16.76
C ASN A 932 30.99 -25.03 -17.23
N ASN A 933 31.40 -23.83 -16.79
CA ASN A 933 32.64 -23.22 -17.27
C ASN A 933 33.88 -23.92 -16.69
N ILE A 934 33.82 -24.38 -15.43
CA ILE A 934 34.85 -25.27 -14.84
C ILE A 934 34.91 -26.60 -15.61
N GLY A 935 33.75 -27.20 -15.93
CA GLY A 935 33.66 -28.39 -16.76
C GLY A 935 34.28 -28.21 -18.15
N LEU A 936 34.09 -27.05 -18.77
CA LEU A 936 34.66 -26.69 -20.06
C LEU A 936 36.19 -26.54 -20.01
N VAL A 937 36.75 -26.01 -18.93
CA VAL A 937 38.22 -25.98 -18.75
C VAL A 937 38.78 -27.40 -18.64
N TYR A 938 38.18 -28.27 -17.82
CA TYR A 938 38.60 -29.68 -17.73
C TYR A 938 38.43 -30.43 -19.05
N ALA A 939 37.39 -30.12 -19.83
CA ALA A 939 37.19 -30.67 -21.16
C ALA A 939 38.33 -30.29 -22.11
N ASN A 940 38.72 -29.01 -22.13
CA ASN A 940 39.83 -28.50 -22.93
C ASN A 940 41.19 -29.07 -22.49
N MET A 941 41.36 -29.41 -21.21
CA MET A 941 42.52 -30.13 -20.68
C MET A 941 42.53 -31.64 -21.04
N GLY A 942 41.47 -32.18 -21.64
CA GLY A 942 41.30 -33.61 -21.90
C GLY A 942 40.86 -34.43 -20.67
N GLU A 943 40.54 -33.80 -19.55
CA GLU A 943 40.09 -34.44 -18.31
C GLU A 943 38.58 -34.70 -18.32
N TYR A 944 38.10 -35.43 -19.35
CA TYR A 944 36.68 -35.58 -19.67
C TYR A 944 35.81 -36.14 -18.53
N PHE A 945 36.35 -37.03 -17.67
CA PHE A 945 35.62 -37.53 -16.49
C PHE A 945 35.38 -36.45 -15.43
N LYS A 946 36.36 -35.55 -15.19
CA LYS A 946 36.16 -34.39 -14.31
C LYS A 946 35.14 -33.44 -14.94
N ALA A 947 35.25 -33.16 -16.24
CA ALA A 947 34.31 -32.33 -16.98
C ALA A 947 32.85 -32.84 -16.82
N LEU A 948 32.61 -34.14 -17.07
CA LEU A 948 31.30 -34.76 -16.83
C LEU A 948 30.81 -34.56 -15.40
N SER A 949 31.63 -34.80 -14.37
CA SER A 949 31.21 -34.62 -12.96
C SER A 949 30.81 -33.17 -12.61
N PHE A 950 31.35 -32.18 -13.32
CA PHE A 950 30.95 -30.78 -13.18
C PHE A 950 29.68 -30.47 -13.98
N TYR A 951 29.53 -31.01 -15.19
CA TYR A 951 28.30 -30.91 -15.96
C TYR A 951 27.11 -31.61 -15.28
N GLU A 952 27.32 -32.72 -14.58
CA GLU A 952 26.27 -33.42 -13.82
C GLU A 952 25.76 -32.58 -12.64
N LYS A 953 26.66 -31.90 -11.89
CA LYS A 953 26.27 -30.95 -10.83
C LYS A 953 25.46 -29.77 -11.38
N ALA A 954 25.89 -29.22 -12.51
CA ALA A 954 25.16 -28.17 -13.22
C ALA A 954 23.77 -28.68 -13.66
N LEU A 955 23.68 -29.93 -14.13
CA LEU A 955 22.44 -30.53 -14.62
C LEU A 955 21.42 -30.73 -13.50
N GLU A 956 21.88 -31.19 -12.33
CA GLU A 956 21.05 -31.37 -11.14
C GLU A 956 20.41 -30.05 -10.68
N ILE A 957 21.19 -28.96 -10.66
CA ILE A 957 20.71 -27.61 -10.30
C ILE A 957 19.70 -27.12 -11.34
N GLN A 958 20.06 -27.20 -12.63
CA GLN A 958 19.21 -26.76 -13.73
C GLN A 958 17.84 -27.46 -13.73
N GLN A 959 17.79 -28.76 -13.44
CA GLN A 959 16.57 -29.57 -13.39
C GLN A 959 15.63 -29.22 -12.22
N LYS A 960 16.15 -28.61 -11.15
CA LYS A 960 15.37 -28.22 -9.97
C LYS A 960 14.70 -26.85 -10.10
N THR A 961 15.26 -25.97 -10.94
CA THR A 961 14.94 -24.53 -10.91
C THR A 961 14.28 -24.02 -12.19
N LEU A 962 14.59 -24.64 -13.33
CA LEU A 962 14.17 -24.17 -14.64
C LEU A 962 13.45 -25.29 -15.41
N SER A 963 12.59 -24.89 -16.37
CA SER A 963 11.78 -25.85 -17.11
C SER A 963 12.64 -26.87 -17.86
N SER A 964 12.09 -28.06 -18.10
CA SER A 964 12.76 -29.14 -18.83
C SER A 964 13.08 -28.81 -20.30
N ASN A 965 12.63 -27.66 -20.79
CA ASN A 965 12.90 -27.14 -22.12
C ASN A 965 13.79 -25.88 -22.10
N HIS A 966 14.32 -25.45 -20.95
CA HIS A 966 15.04 -24.18 -20.84
C HIS A 966 16.30 -24.11 -21.75
N PRO A 967 16.59 -22.99 -22.45
CA PRO A 967 17.74 -22.87 -23.33
C PRO A 967 19.10 -23.27 -22.71
N TYR A 968 19.42 -22.84 -21.49
CA TYR A 968 20.68 -23.27 -20.82
C TYR A 968 20.79 -24.78 -20.62
N LEU A 969 19.68 -25.50 -20.43
CA LEU A 969 19.71 -26.95 -20.19
C LEU A 969 20.34 -27.68 -21.37
N ALA A 970 20.01 -27.30 -22.60
CA ALA A 970 20.54 -27.98 -23.77
C ALA A 970 21.90 -27.45 -24.24
N THR A 971 22.37 -26.29 -23.77
CA THR A 971 23.82 -25.95 -23.84
C THR A 971 24.62 -26.95 -23.01
N LEU A 972 24.17 -27.22 -21.79
CA LEU A 972 24.81 -28.17 -20.89
C LEU A 972 24.73 -29.61 -21.41
N VAL A 973 23.55 -30.05 -21.89
CA VAL A 973 23.37 -31.36 -22.50
C VAL A 973 24.18 -31.51 -23.80
N ASN A 974 24.35 -30.43 -24.59
CA ASN A 974 25.24 -30.44 -25.74
C ASN A 974 26.70 -30.69 -25.31
N ASN A 975 27.17 -29.99 -24.27
CA ASN A 975 28.53 -30.17 -23.76
C ASN A 975 28.76 -31.61 -23.26
N ILE A 976 27.77 -32.21 -22.56
CA ILE A 976 27.78 -33.63 -22.18
C ILE A 976 27.85 -34.53 -23.42
N GLY A 977 27.06 -34.25 -24.47
CA GLY A 977 27.11 -34.98 -25.74
C GLY A 977 28.49 -34.95 -26.39
N THR A 978 29.12 -33.78 -26.45
CA THR A 978 30.49 -33.59 -26.96
C THR A 978 31.53 -34.33 -26.10
N MET A 979 31.33 -34.44 -24.78
CA MET A 979 32.24 -35.26 -23.95
C MET A 979 32.14 -36.74 -24.30
N TYR A 980 30.94 -37.26 -24.55
CA TYR A 980 30.78 -38.64 -25.00
C TYR A 980 31.35 -38.88 -26.41
N ASP A 981 31.25 -37.90 -27.32
CA ASP A 981 31.90 -37.97 -28.65
C ASP A 981 33.44 -38.05 -28.51
N ASN A 982 34.03 -37.16 -27.70
CA ASN A 982 35.47 -37.16 -27.40
C ASN A 982 35.95 -38.45 -26.68
N MET A 983 35.07 -39.15 -25.97
CA MET A 983 35.33 -40.46 -25.37
C MET A 983 35.15 -41.64 -26.35
N GLY A 984 34.67 -41.41 -27.57
CA GLY A 984 34.33 -42.46 -28.55
C GLY A 984 32.97 -43.15 -28.32
N GLU A 985 32.15 -42.63 -27.40
CA GLU A 985 30.85 -43.15 -26.99
C GLU A 985 29.72 -42.56 -27.88
N TYR A 986 29.89 -42.69 -29.19
CA TYR A 986 29.08 -42.02 -30.22
C TYR A 986 27.57 -42.24 -30.10
N SER A 987 27.13 -43.41 -29.60
CA SER A 987 25.71 -43.70 -29.38
C SER A 987 25.09 -42.82 -28.28
N LYS A 988 25.84 -42.55 -27.20
CA LYS A 988 25.45 -41.63 -26.12
C LYS A 988 25.52 -40.18 -26.60
N ALA A 989 26.56 -39.83 -27.35
CA ALA A 989 26.69 -38.50 -27.95
C ALA A 989 25.47 -38.15 -28.83
N LEU A 990 25.10 -39.04 -29.76
CA LEU A 990 23.91 -38.88 -30.61
C LEU A 990 22.60 -38.79 -29.81
N LEU A 991 22.47 -39.52 -28.70
CA LEU A 991 21.29 -39.43 -27.82
C LEU A 991 21.18 -38.03 -27.19
N PHE A 992 22.28 -37.52 -26.63
CA PHE A 992 22.28 -36.20 -26.02
C PHE A 992 22.09 -35.07 -27.04
N HIS A 993 22.78 -35.09 -28.19
CA HIS A 993 22.57 -34.06 -29.22
C HIS A 993 21.17 -34.10 -29.88
N LYS A 994 20.50 -35.27 -29.91
CA LYS A 994 19.07 -35.32 -30.30
C LYS A 994 18.16 -34.68 -29.25
N LYS A 995 18.41 -34.92 -27.96
CA LYS A 995 17.70 -34.25 -26.86
C LYS A 995 17.88 -32.73 -26.88
N VAL A 996 19.04 -32.24 -27.33
CA VAL A 996 19.28 -30.80 -27.57
C VAL A 996 18.32 -30.24 -28.63
N LEU A 997 18.15 -30.93 -29.76
CA LEU A 997 17.19 -30.53 -30.79
C LEU A 997 15.73 -30.52 -30.28
N GLU A 998 15.32 -31.53 -29.50
CA GLU A 998 13.97 -31.60 -28.90
C GLU A 998 13.70 -30.43 -27.94
N ILE A 999 14.72 -29.95 -27.24
CA ILE A 999 14.62 -28.80 -26.35
C ILE A 999 14.50 -27.52 -27.19
N TRP A 1000 15.34 -27.32 -28.22
CA TRP A 1000 15.27 -26.14 -29.09
C TRP A 1000 13.92 -26.03 -29.81
N GLN A 1001 13.36 -27.15 -30.29
CA GLN A 1001 12.05 -27.21 -30.95
C GLN A 1001 10.89 -26.65 -30.11
N LYS A 1002 11.05 -26.58 -28.79
CA LYS A 1002 10.02 -26.09 -27.86
C LYS A 1002 10.22 -24.66 -27.39
N THR A 1003 11.37 -24.04 -27.65
CA THR A 1003 11.71 -22.71 -27.10
C THR A 1003 12.25 -21.71 -28.11
N LEU A 1004 12.78 -22.15 -29.26
CA LEU A 1004 13.43 -21.28 -30.23
C LEU A 1004 12.78 -21.44 -31.61
N PRO A 1005 12.69 -20.36 -32.41
CA PRO A 1005 12.31 -20.44 -33.83
C PRO A 1005 13.21 -21.43 -34.61
N SER A 1006 12.65 -22.17 -35.58
CA SER A 1006 13.37 -23.26 -36.27
C SER A 1006 14.58 -22.81 -37.11
N ASN A 1007 14.67 -21.53 -37.41
CA ASN A 1007 15.76 -20.78 -38.03
C ASN A 1007 16.85 -20.32 -37.05
N HIS A 1008 16.72 -20.57 -35.75
CA HIS A 1008 17.66 -20.08 -34.73
C HIS A 1008 19.06 -20.74 -34.89
N PRO A 1009 20.18 -19.98 -34.86
CA PRO A 1009 21.54 -20.51 -35.04
C PRO A 1009 21.94 -21.73 -34.18
N ASN A 1010 21.45 -21.85 -32.94
CA ASN A 1010 21.62 -23.04 -32.10
C ASN A 1010 21.14 -24.36 -32.73
N PHE A 1011 20.16 -24.36 -33.63
CA PHE A 1011 19.80 -25.56 -34.41
C PHE A 1011 20.94 -25.99 -35.32
N ALA A 1012 21.58 -25.04 -36.01
CA ALA A 1012 22.73 -25.31 -36.85
C ALA A 1012 23.94 -25.83 -36.05
N VAL A 1013 24.22 -25.27 -34.86
CA VAL A 1013 25.23 -25.81 -33.93
C VAL A 1013 24.94 -27.28 -33.61
N SER A 1014 23.67 -27.60 -33.32
CA SER A 1014 23.25 -28.94 -32.93
C SER A 1014 23.35 -29.93 -34.10
N TYR A 1015 22.94 -29.52 -35.31
CA TYR A 1015 23.13 -30.32 -36.52
C TYR A 1015 24.60 -30.49 -36.88
N ASN A 1016 25.43 -29.46 -36.74
CA ASN A 1016 26.87 -29.55 -36.94
C ASN A 1016 27.50 -30.57 -35.98
N ASN A 1017 27.13 -30.57 -34.70
CA ASN A 1017 27.66 -31.52 -33.72
C ASN A 1017 27.21 -32.96 -34.05
N ILE A 1018 25.96 -33.18 -34.46
CA ILE A 1018 25.48 -34.49 -34.94
C ILE A 1018 26.24 -34.93 -36.20
N GLY A 1019 26.51 -34.01 -37.13
CA GLY A 1019 27.35 -34.26 -38.31
C GLY A 1019 28.76 -34.69 -37.92
N GLY A 1020 29.38 -34.00 -36.95
CA GLY A 1020 30.69 -34.36 -36.38
C GLY A 1020 30.73 -35.78 -35.81
N VAL A 1021 29.72 -36.18 -35.02
CA VAL A 1021 29.64 -37.55 -34.50
C VAL A 1021 29.54 -38.58 -35.64
N TYR A 1022 28.71 -38.32 -36.67
CA TYR A 1022 28.65 -39.21 -37.83
C TYR A 1022 29.95 -39.25 -38.64
N TYR A 1023 30.71 -38.15 -38.70
CA TYR A 1023 32.03 -38.10 -39.31
C TYR A 1023 33.03 -38.99 -38.56
N ASN A 1024 33.04 -38.90 -37.23
CA ASN A 1024 33.85 -39.77 -36.36
C ASN A 1024 33.47 -41.25 -36.51
N MET A 1025 32.18 -41.54 -36.72
CA MET A 1025 31.67 -42.88 -37.08
C MET A 1025 31.94 -43.30 -38.54
N LYS A 1026 32.47 -42.41 -39.39
CA LYS A 1026 32.69 -42.59 -40.85
C LYS A 1026 31.41 -42.80 -41.67
N ASP A 1027 30.27 -42.34 -41.18
CA ASP A 1027 29.00 -42.29 -41.92
C ASP A 1027 28.93 -40.98 -42.71
N TYR A 1028 29.73 -40.88 -43.78
CA TYR A 1028 29.82 -39.68 -44.60
C TYR A 1028 28.48 -39.23 -45.23
N PRO A 1029 27.56 -40.13 -45.67
CA PRO A 1029 26.25 -39.71 -46.17
C PRO A 1029 25.41 -38.99 -45.11
N LYS A 1030 25.35 -39.48 -43.87
CA LYS A 1030 24.66 -38.76 -42.78
C LYS A 1030 25.41 -37.50 -42.37
N THR A 1031 26.74 -37.55 -42.33
CA THR A 1031 27.58 -36.38 -42.05
C THR A 1031 27.21 -35.22 -42.97
N LEU A 1032 27.17 -35.48 -44.28
CA LEU A 1032 26.86 -34.47 -45.29
C LEU A 1032 25.47 -33.87 -45.08
N LEU A 1033 24.45 -34.73 -44.90
CA LEU A 1033 23.07 -34.31 -44.62
C LEU A 1033 22.96 -33.36 -43.42
N TYR A 1034 23.71 -33.63 -42.34
CA TYR A 1034 23.65 -32.82 -41.13
C TYR A 1034 24.47 -31.52 -41.23
N PHE A 1035 25.59 -31.51 -41.94
CA PHE A 1035 26.32 -30.27 -42.22
C PHE A 1035 25.56 -29.36 -43.21
N GLU A 1036 24.91 -29.91 -44.24
CA GLU A 1036 24.08 -29.12 -45.16
C GLU A 1036 22.90 -28.46 -44.42
N ARG A 1037 22.21 -29.19 -43.53
CA ARG A 1037 21.18 -28.60 -42.63
C ARG A 1037 21.69 -27.51 -41.70
N ALA A 1038 22.95 -27.61 -41.24
CA ALA A 1038 23.56 -26.57 -40.42
C ALA A 1038 23.85 -25.30 -41.27
N LEU A 1039 24.35 -25.49 -42.49
CA LEU A 1039 24.58 -24.40 -43.44
C LEU A 1039 23.28 -23.70 -43.85
N ASP A 1040 22.21 -24.45 -44.15
CA ASP A 1040 20.90 -23.92 -44.54
C ASP A 1040 20.29 -22.96 -43.50
N ILE A 1041 20.61 -23.17 -42.21
CA ILE A 1041 20.14 -22.33 -41.10
C ILE A 1041 21.10 -21.17 -40.83
N TRP A 1042 22.43 -21.39 -40.83
CA TRP A 1042 23.38 -20.31 -40.60
C TRP A 1042 23.44 -19.30 -41.75
N GLN A 1043 23.31 -19.73 -43.00
CA GLN A 1043 23.48 -18.88 -44.18
C GLN A 1043 22.47 -17.72 -44.31
N PRO A 1044 21.18 -17.85 -43.96
CA PRO A 1044 20.26 -16.72 -43.89
C PRO A 1044 20.33 -15.94 -42.56
N ALA A 1045 20.78 -16.56 -41.47
CA ALA A 1045 20.73 -15.96 -40.13
C ALA A 1045 21.99 -15.14 -39.75
N LEU A 1046 23.13 -15.39 -40.39
CA LEU A 1046 24.42 -14.79 -40.05
C LEU A 1046 25.08 -14.16 -41.30
N PRO A 1047 25.95 -13.14 -41.15
CA PRO A 1047 26.69 -12.55 -42.27
C PRO A 1047 27.52 -13.62 -43.02
N PRO A 1048 27.65 -13.56 -44.36
CA PRO A 1048 28.41 -14.56 -45.14
C PRO A 1048 29.89 -14.72 -44.73
N THR A 1049 30.44 -13.74 -44.02
CA THR A 1049 31.79 -13.71 -43.45
C THR A 1049 31.91 -14.40 -42.09
N HIS A 1050 30.80 -14.84 -41.48
CA HIS A 1050 30.77 -15.39 -40.13
C HIS A 1050 31.58 -16.71 -40.04
N PRO A 1051 32.44 -16.91 -39.01
CA PRO A 1051 33.31 -18.08 -38.90
C PRO A 1051 32.59 -19.43 -39.08
N TYR A 1052 31.43 -19.62 -38.45
CA TYR A 1052 30.64 -20.85 -38.60
C TYR A 1052 30.26 -21.19 -40.05
N ILE A 1053 29.89 -20.22 -40.87
CA ILE A 1053 29.54 -20.45 -42.30
C ILE A 1053 30.78 -20.91 -43.07
N LYS A 1054 31.95 -20.32 -42.77
CA LYS A 1054 33.21 -20.73 -43.39
C LYS A 1054 33.58 -22.16 -43.00
N THR A 1055 33.62 -22.45 -41.70
CA THR A 1055 33.99 -23.77 -41.17
C THR A 1055 33.06 -24.88 -41.67
N VAL A 1056 31.74 -24.66 -41.69
CA VAL A 1056 30.82 -25.71 -42.17
C VAL A 1056 30.95 -25.97 -43.67
N LYS A 1057 31.26 -24.95 -44.49
CA LYS A 1057 31.55 -25.14 -45.92
C LYS A 1057 32.83 -25.94 -46.14
N GLU A 1058 33.90 -25.63 -45.42
CA GLU A 1058 35.16 -26.38 -45.45
C GLU A 1058 34.96 -27.85 -45.02
N ASN A 1059 34.12 -28.09 -44.00
CA ASN A 1059 33.73 -29.43 -43.57
C ASN A 1059 32.92 -30.17 -44.65
N ILE A 1060 31.93 -29.52 -45.29
CA ILE A 1060 31.14 -30.09 -46.38
C ILE A 1060 32.04 -30.49 -47.57
N GLU A 1061 32.97 -29.63 -47.97
CA GLU A 1061 33.93 -29.95 -49.03
C GLU A 1061 34.84 -31.12 -48.67
N THR A 1062 35.28 -31.21 -47.41
CA THR A 1062 36.12 -32.31 -46.92
C THR A 1062 35.36 -33.63 -46.94
N VAL A 1063 34.09 -33.64 -46.52
CA VAL A 1063 33.22 -34.83 -46.58
C VAL A 1063 32.94 -35.24 -48.03
N LYS A 1064 32.71 -34.28 -48.93
CA LYS A 1064 32.53 -34.53 -50.38
C LYS A 1064 33.76 -35.10 -51.08
N LYS A 1065 34.96 -35.01 -50.50
CA LYS A 1065 36.19 -35.67 -50.98
C LYS A 1065 36.38 -37.09 -50.43
N ASN A 1066 35.66 -37.45 -49.38
CA ASN A 1066 35.72 -38.76 -48.71
C ASN A 1066 34.53 -39.68 -49.07
N LEU A 1067 33.55 -39.15 -49.81
CA LEU A 1067 32.44 -39.86 -50.47
C LEU A 1067 32.86 -40.33 -51.87
#